data_AF-A0A2P7TGB2-F1
#
_entry.id   AF-A0A2P7TGB2-F1
#
_cell.length_a   1.000
_cell.length_b   1.000
_cell.length_c   1.000
_cell.angle_alpha   90.00
_cell.angle_beta   90.00
_cell.angle_gamma   90.00
#
_symmetry.space_group_name_H-M   'P 1'
#
loop_
_entity.id
_entity.type
_entity.pdbx_description
1 polymer ?
#
loop_
_entity_poly.entity_id
_entity_poly.type
_entity_poly.pdbx_seq_one_letter_code
_entity_poly.pdbx_strand_id
1 'polypeptide(L)'
;MKKVLVLFIFCWALRPAAAQVIPPARQVNWSLAGLDFALPNPETVVNVMDYGAAANSVTDDYPAVAAAIAALGGADGVVYFPAGNYRLASGINLPPGVVLRGESAQTSRLLFDQPSSGYNCISIGGSISGSYVEVISGYTKDSNAITVANAASFQAGGYAELVQDNNPAWDTNPASWAAESKGQILKIQSIEGNVLHLTYPLRIDYDAGFLPRIRPVTLISWSGVECLYLERLADTNTGAGYNISLNLAANCWVKGVHSNKSVGAHISISASTDVEVTGCYLHHAFTYDGSGTRGYGVMLNEHSGQCLVADNVFEHLRHAMSVKQGANGNVLAYNYAFDGYRSEFPNNFAADISLHGHYAYANLMEGNICELFWIDDYWGPSGPYNTVFRNRFTTYGIFMTSSGSNMQHFVGNEVTSNAFLQGLYTITGSNHIQHGNNIKGTITPSGTGTLPDVSYYLSQPPAFWNIAGIWPTIGIPNALNSGTIPAKTRFLAGIYTACPVHLPPVRVKAQALLQGAYTGSGVMSNTLRTGNLLPLEQPFNRPPWNYTGTESVDAATDIPPAATDWVLLQVRNAANPAQIVEQRAAWLLQNGAIADLDNSPDGVKFTTLTENAAYYLCLKTRNHLAVMSANPINLPNAATFNFCQPGNVQFGQSQLANLGNGYYALWAADANADGLITVLDYNRYATPPATTPPFYDAADCNLDGTINEQDFTLYRQNAGITGVNAVR
;
A
#
# COMPACT_ATOMS: atom_id res chain seq x y z
N MET A 1 -47.46 -54.83 -3.78
CA MET A 1 -47.48 -53.39 -4.10
C MET A 1 -46.12 -52.80 -3.75
N LYS A 2 -45.50 -52.11 -4.70
CA LYS A 2 -44.08 -51.70 -4.71
C LYS A 2 -43.85 -50.49 -3.80
N LYS A 3 -42.84 -50.56 -2.95
CA LYS A 3 -42.26 -49.40 -2.24
C LYS A 3 -41.33 -48.67 -3.21
N VAL A 4 -41.61 -47.40 -3.49
CA VAL A 4 -40.75 -46.54 -4.31
C VAL A 4 -39.74 -45.88 -3.39
N LEU A 5 -38.46 -46.23 -3.58
CA LEU A 5 -37.31 -45.59 -2.94
C LEU A 5 -36.88 -44.44 -3.86
N VAL A 6 -37.05 -43.19 -3.42
CA VAL A 6 -36.56 -42.00 -4.14
C VAL A 6 -35.10 -41.80 -3.74
N LEU A 7 -34.20 -42.11 -4.68
CA LEU A 7 -32.77 -41.88 -4.57
C LEU A 7 -32.47 -40.43 -4.98
N PHE A 8 -32.13 -39.57 -4.01
CA PHE A 8 -31.59 -38.24 -4.29
C PHE A 8 -30.14 -38.38 -4.77
N ILE A 9 -29.94 -38.26 -6.09
CA ILE A 9 -28.61 -38.11 -6.68
C ILE A 9 -28.18 -36.66 -6.47
N PHE A 10 -27.28 -36.44 -5.51
CA PHE A 10 -26.60 -35.17 -5.32
C PHE A 10 -25.55 -35.02 -6.45
N CYS A 11 -25.94 -34.40 -7.56
CA CYS A 11 -24.98 -33.99 -8.59
C CYS A 11 -24.13 -32.84 -8.03
N TRP A 12 -22.98 -33.18 -7.44
CA TRP A 12 -21.90 -32.21 -7.26
C TRP A 12 -21.46 -31.76 -8.65
N ALA A 13 -21.87 -30.55 -9.04
CA ALA A 13 -21.24 -29.86 -10.15
C ALA A 13 -19.81 -29.52 -9.72
N LEU A 14 -18.86 -30.40 -10.05
CA LEU A 14 -17.43 -30.09 -10.04
C LEU A 14 -17.23 -28.91 -10.98
N ARG A 15 -17.19 -27.69 -10.44
CA ARG A 15 -16.61 -26.57 -11.17
C ARG A 15 -15.14 -26.91 -11.35
N PRO A 16 -14.60 -26.89 -12.59
CA PRO A 16 -13.17 -27.02 -12.76
C PRO A 16 -12.54 -25.85 -11.99
N ALA A 17 -11.83 -26.15 -10.91
CA ALA A 17 -10.87 -25.21 -10.37
C ALA A 17 -9.89 -24.96 -11.51
N ALA A 18 -9.92 -23.76 -12.10
CA ALA A 18 -8.85 -23.36 -13.00
C ALA A 18 -7.58 -23.36 -12.16
N ALA A 19 -6.74 -24.37 -12.34
CA ALA A 19 -5.43 -24.40 -11.72
C ALA A 19 -4.65 -23.20 -12.24
N GLN A 20 -4.13 -22.37 -11.33
CA GLN A 20 -3.20 -21.29 -11.68
C GLN A 20 -1.99 -21.88 -12.43
N VAL A 21 -1.41 -21.10 -13.34
CA VAL A 21 -0.30 -21.57 -14.17
C VAL A 21 0.97 -21.75 -13.34
N ILE A 22 1.27 -20.79 -12.47
CA ILE A 22 2.36 -20.92 -11.50
C ILE A 22 1.80 -21.63 -10.26
N PRO A 23 2.37 -22.75 -9.79
CA PRO A 23 1.90 -23.41 -8.58
C PRO A 23 2.04 -22.52 -7.33
N PRO A 24 1.10 -22.54 -6.36
CA PRO A 24 1.18 -21.73 -5.14
C PRO A 24 2.50 -21.87 -4.36
N ALA A 25 3.10 -23.07 -4.34
CA ALA A 25 4.39 -23.31 -3.68
C ALA A 25 5.57 -22.51 -4.28
N ARG A 26 5.42 -22.02 -5.52
CA ARG A 26 6.41 -21.19 -6.22
C ARG A 26 6.00 -19.71 -6.26
N GLN A 27 4.95 -19.33 -5.55
CA GLN A 27 4.51 -17.94 -5.43
C GLN A 27 4.81 -17.41 -4.02
N VAL A 28 4.80 -16.08 -3.93
CA VAL A 28 4.68 -15.33 -2.69
C VAL A 28 3.49 -14.37 -2.82
N ASN A 29 3.02 -13.80 -1.73
CA ASN A 29 1.91 -12.87 -1.80
C ASN A 29 2.36 -11.48 -2.30
N TRP A 30 2.33 -11.26 -3.62
CA TRP A 30 2.66 -9.97 -4.23
C TRP A 30 1.58 -8.89 -4.07
N SER A 31 0.35 -9.25 -3.69
CA SER A 31 -0.73 -8.26 -3.45
C SER A 31 -0.47 -7.33 -2.27
N LEU A 32 0.59 -7.59 -1.51
CA LEU A 32 1.06 -6.77 -0.38
C LEU A 32 2.12 -5.74 -0.79
N ALA A 33 2.51 -5.67 -2.06
CA ALA A 33 3.53 -4.74 -2.50
C ALA A 33 2.97 -3.31 -2.62
N GLY A 34 3.75 -2.34 -2.13
CA GLY A 34 3.41 -0.93 -2.14
C GLY A 34 2.89 -0.44 -0.79
N LEU A 35 2.03 0.58 -0.81
CA LEU A 35 1.39 1.14 0.37
C LEU A 35 0.04 0.45 0.59
N ASP A 36 -0.30 0.15 1.84
CA ASP A 36 -1.59 -0.40 2.25
C ASP A 36 -2.58 0.66 2.77
N PHE A 37 -2.23 1.94 2.61
CA PHE A 37 -3.01 3.09 3.05
C PHE A 37 -3.23 4.13 1.95
N ALA A 38 -4.25 4.96 2.13
CA ALA A 38 -4.43 6.16 1.31
C ALA A 38 -3.29 7.14 1.58
N LEU A 39 -2.70 7.69 0.51
CA LEU A 39 -1.54 8.58 0.61
C LEU A 39 -1.81 9.71 1.62
N PRO A 40 -0.96 9.90 2.63
CA PRO A 40 -1.14 10.95 3.62
C PRO A 40 -1.15 12.32 2.96
N ASN A 41 -2.07 13.17 3.40
CA ASN A 41 -2.07 14.60 3.09
C ASN A 41 -2.00 15.39 4.40
N PRO A 42 -0.79 15.57 4.98
CA PRO A 42 -0.63 16.29 6.23
C PRO A 42 -1.21 17.70 6.15
N GLU A 43 -1.89 18.17 7.21
CA GLU A 43 -2.48 19.51 7.26
C GLU A 43 -1.41 20.60 7.38
N THR A 44 -0.33 20.31 8.08
CA THR A 44 0.77 21.23 8.28
C THR A 44 1.55 21.35 6.98
N VAL A 45 1.37 22.48 6.28
CA VAL A 45 2.10 22.81 5.07
C VAL A 45 3.01 24.00 5.36
N VAL A 46 4.30 23.83 5.13
CA VAL A 46 5.34 24.83 5.33
C VAL A 46 5.93 25.19 3.97
N ASN A 47 5.74 26.43 3.53
CA ASN A 47 6.23 26.90 2.23
C ASN A 47 7.68 27.38 2.34
N VAL A 48 8.59 26.86 1.52
CA VAL A 48 10.02 27.23 1.55
C VAL A 48 10.27 28.72 1.31
N MET A 49 9.35 29.42 0.64
CA MET A 49 9.45 30.86 0.41
C MET A 49 9.35 31.66 1.71
N ASP A 50 8.60 31.17 2.70
CA ASP A 50 8.47 31.82 4.02
C ASP A 50 9.77 31.75 4.84
N TYR A 51 10.71 30.90 4.42
CA TYR A 51 12.01 30.68 5.03
C TYR A 51 13.17 31.25 4.20
N GLY A 52 12.86 32.07 3.19
CA GLY A 52 13.85 32.84 2.43
C GLY A 52 14.37 32.17 1.17
N ALA A 53 13.71 31.14 0.64
CA ALA A 53 14.04 30.61 -0.68
C ALA A 53 13.84 31.69 -1.77
N ALA A 54 14.77 31.77 -2.72
CA ALA A 54 14.76 32.72 -3.83
C ALA A 54 14.27 32.09 -5.15
N ALA A 55 14.43 30.77 -5.32
CA ALA A 55 13.90 30.00 -6.45
C ALA A 55 14.31 30.54 -7.85
N ASN A 56 15.53 31.09 -7.95
CA ASN A 56 16.01 31.86 -9.10
C ASN A 56 17.19 31.23 -9.86
N SER A 57 17.46 29.94 -9.65
CA SER A 57 18.59 29.17 -10.21
C SER A 57 19.99 29.59 -9.74
N VAL A 58 20.13 30.65 -8.93
CA VAL A 58 21.43 31.24 -8.56
C VAL A 58 21.69 31.11 -7.06
N THR A 59 20.72 31.51 -6.26
CA THR A 59 20.83 31.53 -4.80
C THR A 59 20.81 30.09 -4.28
N ASP A 60 21.63 29.78 -3.28
CA ASP A 60 21.51 28.50 -2.59
C ASP A 60 20.27 28.52 -1.68
N ASP A 61 19.26 27.76 -2.06
CA ASP A 61 17.98 27.65 -1.38
C ASP A 61 17.99 26.55 -0.31
N TYR A 62 19.06 25.76 -0.19
CA TYR A 62 19.15 24.70 0.82
C TYR A 62 18.93 25.19 2.26
N PRO A 63 19.48 26.33 2.72
CA PRO A 63 19.21 26.84 4.06
C PRO A 63 17.72 27.09 4.34
N ALA A 64 16.97 27.57 3.34
CA ALA A 64 15.53 27.78 3.46
C ALA A 64 14.77 26.46 3.55
N VAL A 65 15.16 25.45 2.75
CA VAL A 65 14.60 24.10 2.82
C VAL A 65 14.87 23.46 4.19
N ALA A 66 16.08 23.55 4.70
CA ALA A 66 16.44 23.02 6.02
C ALA A 66 15.65 23.70 7.14
N ALA A 67 15.46 25.03 7.06
CA ALA A 67 14.66 25.79 8.01
C ALA A 67 13.17 25.41 7.93
N ALA A 68 12.62 25.19 6.73
CA ALA A 68 11.24 24.74 6.55
C ALA A 68 11.01 23.33 7.13
N ILE A 69 11.95 22.40 6.94
CA ILE A 69 11.92 21.07 7.58
C ILE A 69 11.96 21.22 9.11
N ALA A 70 12.87 22.05 9.63
CA ALA A 70 13.00 22.26 11.07
C ALA A 70 11.74 22.88 11.70
N ALA A 71 11.01 23.71 10.95
CA ALA A 71 9.78 24.35 11.41
C ALA A 71 8.62 23.37 11.65
N LEU A 72 8.66 22.18 11.05
CA LEU A 72 7.70 21.11 11.35
C LEU A 72 7.89 20.55 12.78
N GLY A 73 9.04 20.78 13.42
CA GLY A 73 9.26 20.41 14.82
C GLY A 73 9.20 18.91 15.10
N GLY A 74 9.37 18.07 14.06
CA GLY A 74 9.23 16.61 14.15
C GLY A 74 7.81 16.08 14.00
N ALA A 75 6.83 16.94 13.72
CA ALA A 75 5.47 16.53 13.36
C ALA A 75 5.37 16.19 11.86
N ASP A 76 4.37 15.38 11.51
CA ASP A 76 4.02 15.09 10.12
C ASP A 76 3.67 16.38 9.37
N GLY A 77 4.19 16.54 8.16
CA GLY A 77 4.03 17.79 7.43
C GLY A 77 4.57 17.80 6.02
N VAL A 78 4.14 18.80 5.26
CA VAL A 78 4.54 19.03 3.88
C VAL A 78 5.49 20.22 3.83
N VAL A 79 6.69 20.01 3.28
CA VAL A 79 7.56 21.10 2.83
C VAL A 79 7.22 21.39 1.38
N TYR A 80 6.54 22.51 1.17
CA TYR A 80 5.95 22.90 -0.11
C TYR A 80 6.88 23.80 -0.92
N PHE A 81 7.03 23.47 -2.20
CA PHE A 81 7.79 24.20 -3.19
C PHE A 81 6.85 24.77 -4.26
N PRO A 82 6.59 26.09 -4.27
CA PRO A 82 5.92 26.75 -5.39
C PRO A 82 6.73 26.66 -6.69
N ALA A 83 6.12 27.04 -7.81
CA ALA A 83 6.82 27.21 -9.08
C ALA A 83 8.12 28.04 -8.92
N GLY A 84 9.24 27.49 -9.37
CA GLY A 84 10.56 28.11 -9.25
C GLY A 84 11.71 27.14 -9.49
N ASN A 85 12.92 27.69 -9.63
CA ASN A 85 14.16 26.94 -9.79
C ASN A 85 15.01 27.05 -8.54
N TYR A 86 14.95 26.04 -7.68
CA TYR A 86 15.64 26.02 -6.40
C TYR A 86 17.03 25.41 -6.58
N ARG A 87 18.08 26.25 -6.54
CA ARG A 87 19.45 25.74 -6.58
C ARG A 87 19.84 25.29 -5.18
N LEU A 88 20.27 24.03 -5.04
CA LEU A 88 20.61 23.41 -3.76
C LEU A 88 22.08 23.01 -3.77
N ALA A 89 22.91 23.66 -2.96
CA ALA A 89 24.32 23.31 -2.82
C ALA A 89 24.57 22.10 -1.90
N SER A 90 23.51 21.51 -1.32
CA SER A 90 23.57 20.38 -0.38
C SER A 90 22.38 19.43 -0.54
N GLY A 91 22.54 18.21 -0.05
CA GLY A 91 21.52 17.16 -0.13
C GLY A 91 20.51 17.30 1.01
N ILE A 92 19.31 16.81 0.79
CA ILE A 92 18.22 16.86 1.77
C ILE A 92 18.15 15.51 2.49
N ASN A 93 18.20 15.52 3.82
CA ASN A 93 17.85 14.36 4.64
C ASN A 93 16.41 14.54 5.10
N LEU A 94 15.54 13.61 4.73
CA LEU A 94 14.11 13.70 5.01
C LEU A 94 13.78 12.93 6.30
N PRO A 95 13.30 13.61 7.36
CA PRO A 95 12.89 12.95 8.59
C PRO A 95 11.55 12.18 8.42
N PRO A 96 11.17 11.33 9.39
CA PRO A 96 9.90 10.60 9.31
C PRO A 96 8.72 11.59 9.28
N GLY A 97 7.64 11.23 8.58
CA GLY A 97 6.42 12.05 8.48
C GLY A 97 6.50 13.27 7.55
N VAL A 98 7.67 13.54 6.94
CA VAL A 98 7.87 14.72 6.11
C VAL A 98 7.78 14.40 4.62
N VAL A 99 6.98 15.21 3.92
CA VAL A 99 6.76 15.12 2.48
C VAL A 99 7.35 16.35 1.78
N LEU A 100 8.25 16.15 0.82
CA LEU A 100 8.64 17.22 -0.11
C LEU A 100 7.64 17.26 -1.25
N ARG A 101 6.92 18.38 -1.40
CA ARG A 101 5.86 18.51 -2.42
C ARG A 101 6.06 19.75 -3.28
N GLY A 102 6.18 19.55 -4.59
CA GLY A 102 6.13 20.64 -5.55
C GLY A 102 4.69 21.00 -5.94
N GLU A 103 4.50 22.24 -6.39
CA GLU A 103 3.26 22.67 -7.06
C GLU A 103 2.97 21.81 -8.29
N SER A 104 4.02 21.52 -9.07
CA SER A 104 4.00 20.55 -10.17
C SER A 104 5.44 20.16 -10.53
N ALA A 105 5.60 18.96 -11.10
CA ALA A 105 6.90 18.51 -11.59
C ALA A 105 7.37 19.30 -12.83
N GLN A 106 6.53 20.15 -13.42
CA GLN A 106 6.91 21.00 -14.55
C GLN A 106 7.49 22.34 -14.10
N THR A 107 7.05 22.84 -12.93
CA THR A 107 7.35 24.20 -12.47
C THR A 107 8.20 24.25 -11.22
N SER A 108 8.20 23.21 -10.38
CA SER A 108 8.93 23.16 -9.11
C SER A 108 10.23 22.35 -9.28
N ARG A 109 11.34 23.04 -9.56
CA ARG A 109 12.60 22.41 -9.99
C ARG A 109 13.67 22.48 -8.90
N LEU A 110 14.09 21.34 -8.38
CA LEU A 110 15.24 21.21 -7.48
C LEU A 110 16.49 20.91 -8.29
N LEU A 111 17.42 21.87 -8.29
CA LEU A 111 18.66 21.84 -9.04
C LEU A 111 19.82 21.60 -8.08
N PHE A 112 20.26 20.35 -7.96
CA PHE A 112 21.33 19.95 -7.06
C PHE A 112 22.69 20.32 -7.66
N ASP A 113 23.30 21.38 -7.12
CA ASP A 113 24.62 21.88 -7.48
C ASP A 113 25.68 21.36 -6.51
N GLN A 114 25.99 20.07 -6.65
CA GLN A 114 26.95 19.36 -5.81
C GLN A 114 28.11 18.82 -6.64
N PRO A 115 29.05 19.67 -7.10
CA PRO A 115 30.03 19.32 -8.13
C PRO A 115 31.12 18.33 -7.68
N SER A 116 31.15 17.88 -6.42
CA SER A 116 32.26 17.07 -5.88
C SER A 116 31.85 15.89 -4.99
N SER A 117 30.60 15.44 -5.01
CA SER A 117 30.16 14.39 -4.10
C SER A 117 29.39 13.22 -4.71
N GLY A 118 29.85 12.00 -4.42
CA GLY A 118 29.04 10.78 -4.54
C GLY A 118 27.87 10.71 -3.54
N TYR A 119 27.41 11.83 -2.99
CA TYR A 119 26.29 11.92 -2.05
C TYR A 119 24.95 11.88 -2.80
N ASN A 120 23.90 11.48 -2.07
CA ASN A 120 22.54 11.47 -2.55
C ASN A 120 21.95 12.89 -2.58
N CYS A 121 21.04 13.16 -3.52
CA CYS A 121 20.33 14.44 -3.53
C CYS A 121 19.28 14.49 -2.41
N ILE A 122 18.47 13.44 -2.28
CA ILE A 122 17.48 13.25 -1.21
C ILE A 122 17.72 11.89 -0.54
N SER A 123 17.81 11.87 0.79
CA SER A 123 18.00 10.65 1.58
C SER A 123 16.84 10.45 2.57
N ILE A 124 16.22 9.27 2.50
CA ILE A 124 15.24 8.75 3.47
C ILE A 124 15.91 7.54 4.12
N GLY A 125 16.52 7.75 5.29
CA GLY A 125 17.51 6.84 5.87
C GLY A 125 17.21 6.45 7.32
N GLY A 126 16.93 5.18 7.57
CA GLY A 126 16.81 4.60 8.91
C GLY A 126 18.15 4.29 9.55
N SER A 127 18.12 3.45 10.60
CA SER A 127 19.31 3.03 11.33
C SER A 127 19.20 1.61 11.87
N ILE A 128 20.35 0.97 12.08
CA ILE A 128 20.45 -0.30 12.81
C ILE A 128 20.29 0.01 14.30
N SER A 129 19.34 -0.66 14.97
CA SER A 129 18.99 -0.36 16.37
C SER A 129 19.39 -1.44 17.38
N GLY A 130 19.96 -2.55 16.91
CA GLY A 130 20.50 -3.59 17.79
C GLY A 130 21.38 -4.62 17.08
N SER A 131 21.93 -5.53 17.86
CA SER A 131 22.83 -6.59 17.39
C SER A 131 22.06 -7.80 16.84
N TYR A 132 22.76 -8.62 16.05
CA TYR A 132 22.21 -9.90 15.60
C TYR A 132 21.96 -10.87 16.76
N VAL A 133 20.86 -11.59 16.65
CA VAL A 133 20.45 -12.71 17.48
C VAL A 133 20.27 -13.92 16.57
N GLU A 134 20.73 -15.09 17.01
CA GLU A 134 20.55 -16.36 16.29
C GLU A 134 19.05 -16.70 16.14
N VAL A 135 18.67 -17.18 14.95
CA VAL A 135 17.34 -17.76 14.71
C VAL A 135 17.43 -19.28 14.82
N ILE A 136 16.77 -19.83 15.84
CA ILE A 136 16.82 -21.25 16.22
C ILE A 136 15.91 -22.11 15.34
N SER A 137 14.75 -21.60 14.95
CA SER A 137 13.77 -22.34 14.13
C SER A 137 12.77 -21.41 13.44
N GLY A 138 11.95 -21.97 12.54
CA GLY A 138 10.90 -21.24 11.82
C GLY A 138 11.38 -20.48 10.58
N TYR A 139 12.64 -20.63 10.19
CA TYR A 139 13.28 -19.94 9.07
C TYR A 139 13.03 -20.61 7.69
N THR A 140 11.86 -21.21 7.49
CA THR A 140 11.42 -21.82 6.23
C THR A 140 10.43 -20.91 5.50
N LYS A 141 10.36 -21.02 4.17
CA LYS A 141 9.39 -20.33 3.33
C LYS A 141 7.96 -20.53 3.88
N ASP A 142 7.15 -19.48 3.77
CA ASP A 142 5.76 -19.40 4.21
C ASP A 142 5.55 -19.41 5.73
N SER A 143 6.63 -19.51 6.53
CA SER A 143 6.55 -19.34 7.98
C SER A 143 6.23 -17.90 8.35
N ASN A 144 5.28 -17.71 9.26
CA ASN A 144 4.91 -16.42 9.86
C ASN A 144 5.38 -16.31 11.32
N ALA A 145 6.24 -17.22 11.79
CA ALA A 145 6.81 -17.17 13.13
C ALA A 145 8.24 -17.73 13.12
N ILE A 146 9.15 -17.04 13.82
CA ILE A 146 10.53 -17.50 14.01
C ILE A 146 10.85 -17.55 15.50
N THR A 147 11.61 -18.57 15.91
CA THR A 147 12.12 -18.65 17.29
C THR A 147 13.53 -18.12 17.31
N VAL A 148 13.81 -17.12 18.15
CA VAL A 148 15.14 -16.53 18.32
C VAL A 148 15.76 -16.96 19.64
N ALA A 149 17.09 -16.90 19.75
CA ALA A 149 17.79 -17.22 20.99
C ALA A 149 17.39 -16.29 22.15
N ASN A 150 17.12 -15.01 21.85
CA ASN A 150 16.68 -14.01 22.81
C ASN A 150 15.87 -12.89 22.14
N ALA A 151 14.59 -12.75 22.49
CA ALA A 151 13.71 -11.73 21.92
C ALA A 151 13.80 -10.34 22.60
N ALA A 152 14.62 -10.16 23.63
CA ALA A 152 14.59 -8.96 24.48
C ALA A 152 14.90 -7.63 23.75
N SER A 153 15.58 -7.65 22.60
CA SER A 153 15.89 -6.46 21.81
C SER A 153 14.81 -6.11 20.78
N PHE A 154 13.74 -6.90 20.67
CA PHE A 154 12.68 -6.71 19.69
C PHE A 154 11.43 -6.16 20.35
N GLN A 155 10.58 -5.52 19.56
CA GLN A 155 9.30 -4.95 20.01
C GLN A 155 8.19 -5.31 19.02
N ALA A 156 6.99 -5.57 19.53
CA ALA A 156 5.79 -5.70 18.70
C ALA A 156 5.53 -4.37 17.95
N GLY A 157 5.12 -4.45 16.69
CA GLY A 157 5.02 -3.33 15.77
C GLY A 157 6.35 -2.86 15.16
N GLY A 158 7.50 -3.32 15.68
CA GLY A 158 8.83 -2.95 15.20
C GLY A 158 9.28 -3.69 13.95
N TYR A 159 10.42 -3.27 13.41
CA TYR A 159 11.05 -3.88 12.23
C TYR A 159 12.35 -4.59 12.59
N ALA A 160 12.69 -5.60 11.80
CA ALA A 160 13.92 -6.36 11.94
C ALA A 160 14.45 -6.82 10.58
N GLU A 161 15.76 -7.01 10.49
CA GLU A 161 16.42 -7.55 9.30
C GLU A 161 16.90 -8.98 9.59
N LEU A 162 16.35 -9.94 8.85
CA LEU A 162 16.76 -11.34 8.86
C LEU A 162 17.75 -11.59 7.73
N VAL A 163 18.86 -12.25 8.02
CA VAL A 163 19.90 -12.62 7.05
C VAL A 163 20.47 -14.01 7.34
N GLN A 164 21.22 -14.55 6.39
CA GLN A 164 22.17 -15.65 6.60
C GLN A 164 23.48 -15.32 5.88
N ASP A 165 24.56 -16.04 6.20
CA ASP A 165 25.78 -16.00 5.38
C ASP A 165 25.52 -16.54 3.97
N ASN A 166 26.28 -16.04 3.01
CA ASN A 166 26.20 -16.51 1.63
C ASN A 166 26.69 -17.96 1.56
N ASN A 167 25.89 -18.82 0.91
CA ASN A 167 26.27 -20.19 0.66
C ASN A 167 27.16 -20.26 -0.59
N PRO A 168 28.40 -20.77 -0.51
CA PRO A 168 29.31 -20.87 -1.66
C PRO A 168 28.76 -21.71 -2.83
N ALA A 169 27.72 -22.52 -2.61
CA ALA A 169 27.06 -23.28 -3.66
C ALA A 169 26.35 -22.39 -4.69
N TRP A 170 25.84 -21.22 -4.28
CA TRP A 170 25.23 -20.25 -5.19
C TRP A 170 26.07 -18.97 -5.33
N ASP A 171 26.84 -18.56 -4.32
CA ASP A 171 27.63 -17.33 -4.37
C ASP A 171 28.93 -17.50 -5.18
N THR A 172 28.79 -17.65 -6.50
CA THR A 172 29.90 -17.96 -7.42
C THR A 172 30.83 -16.77 -7.69
N ASN A 173 30.39 -15.55 -7.37
CA ASN A 173 31.17 -14.31 -7.50
C ASN A 173 31.06 -13.48 -6.20
N PRO A 174 31.69 -13.95 -5.11
CA PRO A 174 31.56 -13.34 -3.80
C PRO A 174 32.13 -11.93 -3.80
N ALA A 175 31.39 -11.00 -3.18
CA ALA A 175 31.81 -9.63 -3.00
C ALA A 175 31.50 -9.19 -1.57
N SER A 176 32.42 -8.46 -0.93
CA SER A 176 32.24 -8.02 0.47
C SER A 176 31.03 -7.10 0.64
N TRP A 177 30.71 -6.32 -0.38
CA TRP A 177 29.53 -5.45 -0.41
C TRP A 177 28.22 -6.21 -0.67
N ALA A 178 28.27 -7.48 -1.07
CA ALA A 178 27.12 -8.35 -1.28
C ALA A 178 27.09 -9.54 -0.29
N ALA A 179 27.77 -9.39 0.84
CA ALA A 179 27.64 -10.34 1.94
C ALA A 179 26.16 -10.42 2.38
N GLU A 180 25.79 -11.59 2.87
CA GLU A 180 24.47 -11.81 3.49
C GLU A 180 23.26 -11.64 2.56
N SER A 181 23.43 -11.79 1.24
CA SER A 181 22.39 -11.47 0.24
C SER A 181 21.09 -12.26 0.37
N LYS A 182 21.06 -13.40 1.06
CA LYS A 182 19.78 -14.06 1.36
C LYS A 182 19.25 -13.49 2.68
N GLY A 183 18.28 -12.58 2.57
CA GLY A 183 17.70 -11.88 3.71
C GLY A 183 16.35 -11.21 3.40
N GLN A 184 15.68 -10.70 4.44
CA GLN A 184 14.37 -10.06 4.34
C GLN A 184 14.18 -9.04 5.47
N ILE A 185 13.62 -7.87 5.14
CA ILE A 185 13.07 -6.93 6.13
C ILE A 185 11.72 -7.45 6.62
N LEU A 186 11.55 -7.53 7.93
CA LEU A 186 10.40 -8.13 8.60
C LEU A 186 9.73 -7.12 9.54
N LYS A 187 8.40 -7.12 9.56
CA LYS A 187 7.59 -6.43 10.56
C LYS A 187 7.12 -7.43 11.62
N ILE A 188 7.35 -7.11 12.88
CA ILE A 188 7.02 -7.96 14.03
C ILE A 188 5.59 -7.63 14.45
N GLN A 189 4.68 -8.59 14.34
CA GLN A 189 3.29 -8.44 14.75
C GLN A 189 3.17 -8.53 16.28
N SER A 190 3.74 -9.57 16.88
CA SER A 190 3.69 -9.82 18.33
C SER A 190 4.87 -10.68 18.76
N ILE A 191 5.11 -10.75 20.07
CA ILE A 191 6.19 -11.54 20.68
C ILE A 191 5.59 -12.43 21.77
N GLU A 192 5.84 -13.73 21.69
CA GLU A 192 5.47 -14.73 22.71
C GLU A 192 6.74 -15.43 23.21
N GLY A 193 7.25 -15.02 24.37
CA GLY A 193 8.54 -15.49 24.87
C GLY A 193 9.68 -15.16 23.90
N ASN A 194 10.26 -16.17 23.28
CA ASN A 194 11.32 -16.06 22.28
C ASN A 194 10.82 -16.24 20.83
N VAL A 195 9.50 -16.30 20.62
CA VAL A 195 8.90 -16.42 19.29
C VAL A 195 8.49 -15.03 18.80
N LEU A 196 9.01 -14.64 17.63
CA LEU A 196 8.60 -13.45 16.92
C LEU A 196 7.55 -13.84 15.88
N HIS A 197 6.31 -13.36 16.05
CA HIS A 197 5.26 -13.49 15.04
C HIS A 197 5.39 -12.37 14.01
N LEU A 198 5.35 -12.71 12.73
CA LEU A 198 5.62 -11.82 11.62
C LEU A 198 4.33 -11.38 10.95
N THR A 199 4.22 -10.11 10.57
CA THR A 199 3.09 -9.62 9.79
C THR A 199 3.02 -10.29 8.41
N TYR A 200 4.18 -10.57 7.81
CA TYR A 200 4.31 -11.20 6.51
C TYR A 200 5.21 -12.43 6.59
N PRO A 201 4.89 -13.52 5.87
CA PRO A 201 5.66 -14.74 5.93
C PRO A 201 7.04 -14.60 5.24
N LEU A 202 7.94 -15.51 5.58
CA LEU A 202 9.24 -15.63 4.91
C LEU A 202 9.06 -16.09 3.46
N ARG A 203 9.85 -15.53 2.54
CA ARG A 203 9.72 -15.80 1.09
C ARG A 203 10.61 -16.91 0.56
N ILE A 204 11.54 -17.39 1.37
CA ILE A 204 12.50 -18.44 1.02
C ILE A 204 12.93 -19.19 2.28
N ASP A 205 13.46 -20.40 2.08
CA ASP A 205 14.16 -21.14 3.13
C ASP A 205 15.55 -20.55 3.38
N TYR A 206 15.87 -20.42 4.66
CA TYR A 206 17.22 -20.12 5.12
C TYR A 206 17.96 -21.41 5.49
N ASP A 207 19.26 -21.42 5.22
CA ASP A 207 20.11 -22.59 5.36
C ASP A 207 20.70 -22.64 6.78
N ALA A 208 20.31 -23.65 7.57
CA ALA A 208 20.75 -23.80 8.96
C ALA A 208 22.29 -23.81 9.15
N GLY A 209 23.03 -24.28 8.13
CA GLY A 209 24.49 -24.32 8.14
C GLY A 209 25.18 -22.98 7.86
N PHE A 210 24.42 -21.92 7.56
CA PHE A 210 24.94 -20.59 7.18
C PHE A 210 24.46 -19.48 8.12
N LEU A 211 24.30 -19.80 9.41
CA LEU A 211 24.03 -18.84 10.48
C LEU A 211 22.85 -17.88 10.23
N PRO A 212 21.60 -18.38 10.08
CA PRO A 212 20.42 -17.54 10.08
C PRO A 212 20.35 -16.69 11.36
N ARG A 213 20.23 -15.37 11.20
CA ARG A 213 20.28 -14.40 12.30
C ARG A 213 19.45 -13.17 11.99
N ILE A 214 18.94 -12.53 13.03
CA ILE A 214 18.04 -11.38 12.91
C ILE A 214 18.46 -10.27 13.86
N ARG A 215 18.32 -9.01 13.45
CA ARG A 215 18.58 -7.82 14.29
C ARG A 215 17.44 -6.82 14.19
N PRO A 216 17.13 -6.06 15.25
CA PRO A 216 16.17 -4.96 15.14
C PRO A 216 16.75 -3.81 14.31
N VAL A 217 15.88 -3.15 13.55
CA VAL A 217 16.19 -1.95 12.76
C VAL A 217 15.12 -0.89 13.00
N THR A 218 15.53 0.38 12.96
CA THR A 218 14.62 1.53 13.01
C THR A 218 14.49 2.09 11.60
N LEU A 219 13.33 1.87 10.99
CA LEU A 219 13.06 2.38 9.65
C LEU A 219 12.51 3.81 9.69
N ILE A 220 12.84 4.64 8.71
CA ILE A 220 12.13 5.91 8.47
C ILE A 220 10.82 5.60 7.76
N SER A 221 9.74 6.21 8.22
CA SER A 221 8.41 6.00 7.64
C SER A 221 7.61 7.28 7.45
N TRP A 222 6.58 7.17 6.61
CA TRP A 222 5.64 8.24 6.31
C TRP A 222 6.26 9.44 5.60
N SER A 223 7.41 9.24 4.94
CA SER A 223 8.12 10.28 4.20
C SER A 223 7.96 10.10 2.70
N GLY A 224 7.87 11.21 1.97
CA GLY A 224 7.60 11.16 0.54
C GLY A 224 8.20 12.29 -0.29
N VAL A 225 8.35 12.04 -1.59
CA VAL A 225 8.72 13.04 -2.59
C VAL A 225 7.67 13.07 -3.69
N GLU A 226 7.08 14.24 -3.91
CA GLU A 226 5.90 14.39 -4.77
C GLU A 226 6.03 15.59 -5.69
N CYS A 227 5.63 15.42 -6.96
CA CYS A 227 5.40 16.55 -7.87
C CYS A 227 6.59 17.50 -8.03
N LEU A 228 7.81 16.96 -8.01
CA LEU A 228 9.03 17.74 -8.13
C LEU A 228 9.80 17.33 -9.39
N TYR A 229 10.48 18.31 -9.98
CA TYR A 229 11.55 18.06 -10.92
C TYR A 229 12.89 18.02 -10.18
N LEU A 230 13.72 17.02 -10.47
CA LEU A 230 15.04 16.84 -9.89
C LEU A 230 16.09 16.81 -11.01
N GLU A 231 17.12 17.63 -10.90
CA GLU A 231 18.28 17.60 -11.79
C GLU A 231 19.57 17.77 -11.00
N ARG A 232 20.58 16.96 -11.33
CA ARG A 232 21.96 17.21 -10.92
C ARG A 232 22.62 18.10 -11.97
N LEU A 233 23.26 19.19 -11.52
CA LEU A 233 23.89 20.14 -12.44
C LEU A 233 25.28 19.72 -12.93
N ALA A 234 25.92 18.76 -12.26
CA ALA A 234 27.26 18.28 -12.59
C ALA A 234 27.43 16.78 -12.34
N ASP A 235 28.31 16.15 -13.13
CA ASP A 235 28.87 14.82 -12.83
C ASP A 235 30.03 14.98 -11.84
N THR A 236 30.10 14.10 -10.87
CA THR A 236 31.16 14.09 -9.85
C THR A 236 32.31 13.16 -10.23
N ASN A 237 32.19 12.43 -11.36
CA ASN A 237 33.16 11.45 -11.91
C ASN A 237 33.62 10.36 -10.92
N THR A 238 33.07 10.33 -9.70
CA THR A 238 33.45 9.45 -8.60
C THR A 238 32.22 9.14 -7.73
N GLY A 239 32.07 7.87 -7.30
CA GLY A 239 30.93 7.42 -6.48
C GLY A 239 29.67 7.05 -7.27
N ALA A 240 28.61 6.67 -6.54
CA ALA A 240 27.34 6.15 -7.06
C ALA A 240 26.11 6.95 -6.59
N GLY A 241 26.29 8.21 -6.20
CA GLY A 241 25.26 9.04 -5.56
C GLY A 241 23.91 8.99 -6.30
N TYR A 242 22.84 8.75 -5.53
CA TYR A 242 21.48 8.57 -6.04
C TYR A 242 20.69 9.88 -6.05
N ASN A 243 19.76 10.09 -6.97
CA ASN A 243 18.91 11.28 -6.88
C ASN A 243 17.97 11.15 -5.67
N ILE A 244 17.42 9.97 -5.43
CA ILE A 244 16.68 9.64 -4.21
C ILE A 244 17.21 8.32 -3.66
N SER A 245 17.59 8.30 -2.39
CA SER A 245 18.01 7.09 -1.68
C SER A 245 17.03 6.80 -0.56
N LEU A 246 16.44 5.61 -0.60
CA LEU A 246 15.68 5.01 0.48
C LEU A 246 16.50 3.85 1.04
N ASN A 247 16.97 3.98 2.27
CA ASN A 247 17.74 2.95 2.95
C ASN A 247 17.15 2.76 4.35
N LEU A 248 16.79 1.53 4.72
CA LEU A 248 16.06 1.29 5.96
C LEU A 248 14.81 2.19 6.06
N ALA A 249 13.94 2.13 5.05
CA ALA A 249 12.68 2.87 4.98
C ALA A 249 11.48 1.93 4.93
N ALA A 250 10.34 2.37 5.47
CA ALA A 250 9.04 1.70 5.37
C ALA A 250 7.93 2.69 5.10
N ASN A 251 6.88 2.33 4.36
CA ASN A 251 5.72 3.20 4.16
C ASN A 251 6.09 4.57 3.55
N CYS A 252 7.01 4.56 2.58
CA CYS A 252 7.55 5.76 1.93
C CYS A 252 7.20 5.79 0.45
N TRP A 253 7.24 6.96 -0.18
CA TRP A 253 6.84 7.06 -1.59
C TRP A 253 7.59 8.11 -2.41
N VAL A 254 7.64 7.85 -3.71
CA VAL A 254 8.09 8.79 -4.75
C VAL A 254 7.02 8.82 -5.83
N LYS A 255 6.26 9.92 -5.93
CA LYS A 255 5.10 10.00 -6.82
C LYS A 255 5.12 11.23 -7.72
N GLY A 256 4.95 11.01 -9.02
CA GLY A 256 4.88 12.11 -9.99
C GLY A 256 6.17 12.92 -10.11
N VAL A 257 7.33 12.31 -9.84
CA VAL A 257 8.63 12.98 -9.92
C VAL A 257 9.20 12.91 -11.33
N HIS A 258 9.70 14.05 -11.82
CA HIS A 258 10.49 14.13 -13.05
C HIS A 258 11.97 14.18 -12.67
N SER A 259 12.73 13.13 -12.91
CA SER A 259 14.15 13.08 -12.59
C SER A 259 15.00 13.04 -13.86
N ASN A 260 15.84 14.06 -14.04
CA ASN A 260 16.73 14.23 -15.18
C ASN A 260 18.19 14.04 -14.73
N LYS A 261 18.91 13.13 -15.41
CA LYS A 261 20.31 12.78 -15.16
C LYS A 261 20.59 12.25 -13.76
N SER A 262 21.07 11.01 -13.70
CA SER A 262 21.66 10.41 -12.51
C SER A 262 23.18 10.29 -12.63
N VAL A 263 23.85 10.27 -11.47
CA VAL A 263 25.25 9.82 -11.35
C VAL A 263 25.24 8.30 -11.25
N GLY A 264 24.70 7.72 -10.17
CA GLY A 264 24.40 6.29 -10.08
C GLY A 264 23.01 5.98 -10.63
N ALA A 265 22.07 5.76 -9.73
CA ALA A 265 20.64 5.58 -10.03
C ALA A 265 19.80 6.84 -9.78
N HIS A 266 18.66 6.96 -10.46
CA HIS A 266 17.65 7.97 -10.08
C HIS A 266 17.07 7.66 -8.71
N ILE A 267 16.69 6.39 -8.45
CA ILE A 267 16.12 5.97 -7.19
C ILE A 267 16.78 4.66 -6.76
N SER A 268 17.32 4.63 -5.54
CA SER A 268 17.82 3.42 -4.89
C SER A 268 16.95 3.07 -3.69
N ILE A 269 16.49 1.82 -3.61
CA ILE A 269 15.71 1.28 -2.51
C ILE A 269 16.50 0.09 -1.93
N SER A 270 17.18 0.31 -0.80
CA SER A 270 18.01 -0.66 -0.09
C SER A 270 17.38 -1.00 1.26
N ALA A 271 17.34 -2.28 1.65
CA ALA A 271 16.94 -2.71 3.00
C ALA A 271 15.64 -2.06 3.48
N SER A 272 14.68 -1.89 2.56
CA SER A 272 13.45 -1.14 2.77
C SER A 272 12.23 -1.98 2.40
N THR A 273 11.08 -1.66 2.97
CA THR A 273 9.81 -2.35 2.75
C THR A 273 8.68 -1.38 2.44
N ASP A 274 7.60 -1.81 1.80
CA ASP A 274 6.37 -1.01 1.65
C ASP A 274 6.65 0.38 1.03
N VAL A 275 7.46 0.42 -0.04
CA VAL A 275 7.80 1.65 -0.78
C VAL A 275 7.07 1.68 -2.12
N GLU A 276 6.47 2.82 -2.47
CA GLU A 276 5.87 3.06 -3.78
C GLU A 276 6.63 4.07 -4.64
N VAL A 277 6.96 3.70 -5.87
CA VAL A 277 7.45 4.60 -6.91
C VAL A 277 6.46 4.59 -8.07
N THR A 278 5.67 5.66 -8.23
CA THR A 278 4.61 5.69 -9.23
C THR A 278 4.48 6.99 -10.01
N GLY A 279 4.06 6.90 -11.28
CA GLY A 279 3.78 8.07 -12.10
C GLY A 279 4.99 8.95 -12.39
N CYS A 280 6.21 8.43 -12.22
CA CYS A 280 7.45 9.19 -12.42
C CYS A 280 7.93 9.14 -13.87
N TYR A 281 8.77 10.11 -14.24
CA TYR A 281 9.54 10.11 -15.47
C TYR A 281 11.02 10.22 -15.13
N LEU A 282 11.77 9.15 -15.39
CA LEU A 282 13.16 8.99 -14.98
C LEU A 282 14.01 8.81 -16.23
N HIS A 283 14.88 9.77 -16.53
CA HIS A 283 15.58 9.76 -17.80
C HIS A 283 17.01 10.30 -17.74
N HIS A 284 17.83 9.68 -18.58
CA HIS A 284 19.22 10.01 -18.83
C HIS A 284 20.15 9.88 -17.59
N ALA A 285 21.44 9.85 -17.85
CA ALA A 285 22.50 9.84 -16.86
C ALA A 285 23.74 10.54 -17.43
N PHE A 286 24.70 10.86 -16.56
CA PHE A 286 25.97 11.39 -17.04
C PHE A 286 26.86 10.31 -17.68
N THR A 287 26.73 9.07 -17.20
CA THR A 287 27.54 7.93 -17.64
C THR A 287 26.66 6.70 -17.75
N TYR A 288 27.06 5.76 -18.62
CA TYR A 288 26.27 4.58 -18.99
C TYR A 288 27.11 3.29 -19.02
N ASP A 289 28.20 3.25 -18.26
CA ASP A 289 29.05 2.07 -18.16
C ASP A 289 28.55 1.11 -17.07
N GLY A 290 29.11 -0.10 -17.03
CA GLY A 290 28.78 -1.10 -16.01
C GLY A 290 29.37 -0.84 -14.62
N SER A 291 30.10 0.26 -14.40
CA SER A 291 30.71 0.56 -13.10
C SER A 291 29.75 1.37 -12.23
N GLY A 292 29.85 1.27 -10.89
CA GLY A 292 29.19 2.21 -9.96
C GLY A 292 27.68 2.46 -10.16
N THR A 293 26.93 1.50 -10.70
CA THR A 293 25.49 1.62 -11.02
C THR A 293 25.15 2.80 -11.95
N ARG A 294 26.04 3.16 -12.88
CA ARG A 294 25.84 4.29 -13.81
C ARG A 294 24.67 4.04 -14.77
N GLY A 295 23.70 4.97 -14.81
CA GLY A 295 22.59 4.92 -15.77
C GLY A 295 21.38 4.10 -15.32
N TYR A 296 21.13 4.00 -14.03
CA TYR A 296 20.04 3.18 -13.48
C TYR A 296 18.81 4.04 -13.18
N GLY A 297 17.61 3.55 -13.48
CA GLY A 297 16.35 4.20 -13.12
C GLY A 297 16.00 3.93 -11.67
N VAL A 298 15.27 2.84 -11.42
CA VAL A 298 14.98 2.35 -10.07
C VAL A 298 15.80 1.09 -9.78
N MET A 299 16.59 1.12 -8.73
CA MET A 299 17.37 -0.02 -8.23
C MET A 299 16.82 -0.49 -6.90
N LEU A 300 16.48 -1.78 -6.83
CA LEU A 300 16.07 -2.47 -5.62
C LEU A 300 17.19 -3.43 -5.20
N ASN A 301 17.70 -3.29 -3.98
CA ASN A 301 18.84 -4.05 -3.48
C ASN A 301 18.74 -4.30 -1.96
N GLU A 302 19.68 -5.08 -1.44
CA GLU A 302 19.87 -5.32 0.00
C GLU A 302 18.57 -5.70 0.70
N HIS A 303 17.96 -6.83 0.32
CA HIS A 303 16.74 -7.33 0.99
C HIS A 303 15.50 -6.42 0.86
N SER A 304 15.53 -5.39 0.01
CA SER A 304 14.34 -4.60 -0.29
C SER A 304 13.18 -5.51 -0.67
N GLY A 305 12.02 -5.33 -0.06
CA GLY A 305 10.86 -6.17 -0.33
C GLY A 305 9.54 -5.43 -0.21
N GLN A 306 8.43 -6.04 -0.66
CA GLN A 306 7.11 -5.38 -0.64
C GLN A 306 7.11 -4.00 -1.36
N CYS A 307 8.06 -3.68 -2.23
CA CYS A 307 8.08 -2.40 -2.93
C CYS A 307 7.31 -2.51 -4.25
N LEU A 308 6.60 -1.45 -4.63
CA LEU A 308 5.87 -1.33 -5.89
C LEU A 308 6.47 -0.21 -6.75
N VAL A 309 6.96 -0.57 -7.93
CA VAL A 309 7.41 0.37 -8.96
C VAL A 309 6.44 0.25 -10.13
N ALA A 310 5.51 1.19 -10.26
CA ALA A 310 4.44 1.08 -11.24
C ALA A 310 4.05 2.37 -11.96
N ASP A 311 3.55 2.23 -13.18
CA ASP A 311 3.08 3.37 -13.99
C ASP A 311 4.16 4.45 -14.23
N ASN A 312 5.44 4.06 -14.28
CA ASN A 312 6.55 4.98 -14.55
C ASN A 312 6.99 4.95 -16.01
N VAL A 313 7.62 6.04 -16.44
CA VAL A 313 8.28 6.17 -17.74
C VAL A 313 9.79 6.26 -17.54
N PHE A 314 10.52 5.45 -18.29
CA PHE A 314 11.97 5.38 -18.31
C PHE A 314 12.49 5.63 -19.72
N GLU A 315 13.49 6.50 -19.86
CA GLU A 315 14.07 6.84 -21.17
C GLU A 315 15.58 7.00 -21.08
N HIS A 316 16.29 6.43 -22.06
CA HIS A 316 17.72 6.62 -22.22
C HIS A 316 18.52 6.24 -20.97
N LEU A 317 18.29 5.02 -20.48
CA LEU A 317 18.93 4.42 -19.30
C LEU A 317 19.64 3.11 -19.65
N ARG A 318 20.64 2.74 -18.86
CA ARG A 318 21.32 1.44 -18.95
C ARG A 318 20.45 0.32 -18.37
N HIS A 319 19.88 0.58 -17.19
CA HIS A 319 18.86 -0.27 -16.58
C HIS A 319 17.71 0.59 -16.06
N ALA A 320 16.54 0.50 -16.68
CA ALA A 320 15.36 1.23 -16.22
C ALA A 320 14.94 0.76 -14.81
N MET A 321 14.94 -0.55 -14.60
CA MET A 321 14.60 -1.21 -13.34
C MET A 321 15.57 -2.36 -13.08
N SER A 322 16.06 -2.49 -11.85
CA SER A 322 16.94 -3.60 -11.48
C SER A 322 16.61 -4.16 -10.10
N VAL A 323 16.76 -5.47 -9.97
CA VAL A 323 16.74 -6.19 -8.69
C VAL A 323 18.07 -6.92 -8.53
N LYS A 324 18.69 -6.79 -7.35
CA LYS A 324 19.96 -7.47 -7.01
C LYS A 324 20.11 -7.66 -5.51
N GLN A 325 21.16 -8.34 -5.07
CA GLN A 325 21.60 -8.38 -3.67
C GLN A 325 20.44 -8.70 -2.70
N GLY A 326 19.77 -9.81 -2.95
CA GLY A 326 18.69 -10.26 -2.08
C GLY A 326 17.36 -9.53 -2.19
N ALA A 327 17.21 -8.52 -3.07
CA ALA A 327 15.91 -7.88 -3.28
C ALA A 327 14.82 -8.94 -3.57
N ASN A 328 13.71 -8.89 -2.83
CA ASN A 328 12.71 -9.96 -2.87
C ASN A 328 11.26 -9.54 -2.62
N GLY A 329 10.33 -10.17 -3.33
CA GLY A 329 8.90 -9.88 -3.16
C GLY A 329 8.46 -8.49 -3.61
N ASN A 330 9.25 -7.83 -4.46
CA ASN A 330 8.89 -6.55 -5.07
C ASN A 330 8.04 -6.75 -6.33
N VAL A 331 7.32 -5.71 -6.73
CA VAL A 331 6.49 -5.67 -7.93
C VAL A 331 6.95 -4.52 -8.84
N LEU A 332 7.35 -4.84 -10.06
CA LEU A 332 7.63 -3.89 -11.13
C LEU A 332 6.52 -4.00 -12.18
N ALA A 333 5.55 -3.08 -12.20
CA ALA A 333 4.34 -3.29 -12.98
C ALA A 333 3.90 -2.11 -13.86
N TYR A 334 3.49 -2.41 -15.09
CA TYR A 334 2.92 -1.42 -16.01
C TYR A 334 3.82 -0.19 -16.24
N ASN A 335 5.14 -0.37 -16.23
CA ASN A 335 6.11 0.65 -16.59
C ASN A 335 6.39 0.66 -18.09
N TYR A 336 6.74 1.82 -18.62
CA TYR A 336 7.16 2.01 -20.00
C TYR A 336 8.64 2.39 -20.05
N ALA A 337 9.47 1.56 -20.68
CA ALA A 337 10.89 1.81 -20.87
C ALA A 337 11.27 1.71 -22.35
N PHE A 338 12.09 2.65 -22.84
CA PHE A 338 12.51 2.71 -24.24
C PHE A 338 13.80 3.52 -24.40
N ASP A 339 14.41 3.39 -25.58
CA ASP A 339 15.67 4.04 -25.95
C ASP A 339 16.81 3.64 -24.99
N GLY A 340 16.87 2.37 -24.61
CA GLY A 340 17.90 1.89 -23.70
C GLY A 340 19.31 2.20 -24.23
N TYR A 341 20.21 2.70 -23.38
CA TYR A 341 21.57 3.08 -23.77
C TYR A 341 22.63 2.60 -22.77
N ARG A 342 23.71 2.03 -23.30
CA ARG A 342 24.92 1.63 -22.59
C ARG A 342 26.16 2.06 -23.37
N SER A 343 27.28 2.26 -22.67
CA SER A 343 28.54 2.62 -23.32
C SER A 343 29.17 1.47 -24.12
N GLU A 344 28.84 0.22 -23.79
CA GLU A 344 29.35 -0.98 -24.45
C GLU A 344 28.61 -1.27 -25.77
N PHE A 345 29.35 -1.57 -26.84
CA PHE A 345 28.73 -1.95 -28.12
C PHE A 345 28.05 -3.34 -28.05
N PRO A 346 26.86 -3.53 -28.66
CA PRO A 346 25.99 -2.49 -29.23
C PRO A 346 25.33 -1.64 -28.15
N ASN A 347 25.35 -0.32 -28.36
CA ASN A 347 24.99 0.67 -27.33
C ASN A 347 23.51 0.61 -26.93
N ASN A 348 22.65 0.14 -27.82
CA ASN A 348 21.22 0.00 -27.54
C ASN A 348 20.85 -1.35 -26.89
N PHE A 349 21.82 -2.21 -26.59
CA PHE A 349 21.59 -3.49 -25.87
C PHE A 349 21.66 -3.29 -24.35
N ALA A 350 20.94 -2.28 -23.88
CA ALA A 350 20.72 -1.99 -22.48
C ALA A 350 19.51 -2.79 -21.97
N ALA A 351 19.60 -3.36 -20.77
CA ALA A 351 18.50 -4.15 -20.21
C ALA A 351 17.57 -3.24 -19.41
N ASP A 352 16.35 -3.02 -19.89
CA ASP A 352 15.38 -2.23 -19.13
C ASP A 352 15.05 -2.87 -17.79
N ILE A 353 14.80 -4.18 -17.78
CA ILE A 353 14.59 -4.95 -16.56
C ILE A 353 15.78 -5.89 -16.39
N SER A 354 16.59 -5.67 -15.36
CA SER A 354 17.78 -6.45 -15.07
C SER A 354 17.69 -7.20 -13.74
N LEU A 355 18.02 -8.49 -13.79
CA LEU A 355 18.33 -9.32 -12.63
C LEU A 355 19.86 -9.42 -12.54
N HIS A 356 20.46 -8.55 -11.74
CA HIS A 356 21.90 -8.27 -11.77
C HIS A 356 22.70 -9.01 -10.69
N GLY A 357 22.39 -10.30 -10.52
CA GLY A 357 23.08 -11.22 -9.61
C GLY A 357 22.85 -10.98 -8.11
N HIS A 358 23.70 -11.64 -7.30
CA HIS A 358 23.61 -11.67 -5.84
C HIS A 358 22.22 -12.04 -5.32
N TYR A 359 21.66 -13.10 -5.89
CA TYR A 359 20.56 -13.87 -5.32
C TYR A 359 19.22 -13.14 -5.13
N ALA A 360 18.86 -12.15 -5.95
CA ALA A 360 17.49 -11.60 -5.95
C ALA A 360 16.44 -12.68 -6.26
N TYR A 361 15.31 -12.71 -5.54
CA TYR A 361 14.35 -13.83 -5.58
C TYR A 361 12.91 -13.38 -5.39
N ALA A 362 11.94 -14.16 -5.91
CA ALA A 362 10.52 -13.93 -5.70
C ALA A 362 10.02 -12.52 -6.07
N ASN A 363 10.66 -11.81 -7.00
CA ASN A 363 10.15 -10.54 -7.52
C ASN A 363 9.16 -10.78 -8.68
N LEU A 364 8.17 -9.90 -8.83
CA LEU A 364 7.20 -9.94 -9.91
C LEU A 364 7.44 -8.77 -10.87
N MET A 365 7.51 -9.06 -12.15
CA MET A 365 7.57 -8.08 -13.23
C MET A 365 6.36 -8.32 -14.12
N GLU A 366 5.40 -7.40 -14.07
CA GLU A 366 4.07 -7.61 -14.66
C GLU A 366 3.65 -6.50 -15.62
N GLY A 367 3.21 -6.84 -16.83
CA GLY A 367 2.50 -5.86 -17.67
C GLY A 367 3.35 -4.70 -18.18
N ASN A 368 4.68 -4.77 -18.12
CA ASN A 368 5.56 -3.70 -18.58
C ASN A 368 5.67 -3.71 -20.12
N ILE A 369 5.93 -2.54 -20.71
CA ILE A 369 6.37 -2.41 -22.11
C ILE A 369 7.82 -1.92 -22.08
N CYS A 370 8.75 -2.79 -22.45
CA CYS A 370 10.19 -2.57 -22.41
C CYS A 370 10.84 -3.07 -23.72
N GLU A 371 12.15 -2.91 -23.86
CA GLU A 371 12.94 -3.39 -25.00
C GLU A 371 13.67 -4.69 -24.71
N LEU A 372 14.23 -4.85 -23.50
CA LEU A 372 15.02 -6.01 -23.08
C LEU A 372 14.80 -6.38 -21.61
N PHE A 373 14.50 -7.66 -21.35
CA PHE A 373 14.67 -8.29 -20.05
C PHE A 373 15.93 -9.14 -20.05
N TRP A 374 16.79 -8.95 -19.04
CA TRP A 374 18.05 -9.65 -18.95
C TRP A 374 18.32 -10.18 -17.53
N ILE A 375 18.54 -11.49 -17.42
CA ILE A 375 19.18 -12.12 -16.26
C ILE A 375 20.65 -12.37 -16.58
N ASP A 376 21.54 -11.79 -15.79
CA ASP A 376 22.96 -12.08 -15.87
C ASP A 376 23.51 -12.66 -14.57
N ASP A 377 24.53 -13.52 -14.69
CA ASP A 377 25.26 -14.03 -13.52
C ASP A 377 26.65 -13.38 -13.40
N TYR A 378 26.85 -12.13 -13.88
CA TYR A 378 28.14 -11.43 -13.76
C TYR A 378 28.56 -11.34 -12.29
N TRP A 379 27.58 -11.07 -11.42
CA TRP A 379 27.71 -11.05 -9.97
C TRP A 379 27.17 -12.33 -9.30
N GLY A 380 27.24 -13.45 -10.02
CA GLY A 380 26.64 -14.70 -9.58
C GLY A 380 25.13 -14.75 -9.84
N PRO A 381 24.50 -15.90 -9.56
CA PRO A 381 23.12 -16.16 -9.95
C PRO A 381 22.09 -15.34 -9.20
N SER A 382 20.95 -15.12 -9.86
CA SER A 382 19.71 -14.72 -9.21
C SER A 382 19.03 -15.92 -8.56
N GLY A 383 18.36 -15.67 -7.43
CA GLY A 383 17.61 -16.68 -6.69
C GLY A 383 16.30 -17.08 -7.39
N PRO A 384 15.54 -18.01 -6.81
CA PRO A 384 14.36 -18.60 -7.46
C PRO A 384 13.16 -17.64 -7.51
N TYR A 385 12.13 -18.03 -8.28
CA TYR A 385 10.79 -17.45 -8.25
C TYR A 385 10.64 -16.00 -8.75
N ASN A 386 11.67 -15.40 -9.37
CA ASN A 386 11.42 -14.17 -10.11
C ASN A 386 10.50 -14.48 -11.30
N THR A 387 9.47 -13.67 -11.44
CA THR A 387 8.32 -13.96 -12.28
C THR A 387 8.16 -12.85 -13.30
N VAL A 388 8.40 -13.19 -14.57
CA VAL A 388 8.21 -12.32 -15.73
C VAL A 388 6.85 -12.67 -16.32
N PHE A 389 5.85 -11.82 -16.08
CA PHE A 389 4.45 -12.11 -16.41
C PHE A 389 3.82 -11.03 -17.30
N ARG A 390 3.24 -11.43 -18.45
CA ARG A 390 2.52 -10.52 -19.37
C ARG A 390 3.28 -9.23 -19.71
N ASN A 391 4.60 -9.26 -19.86
CA ASN A 391 5.38 -8.12 -20.34
C ASN A 391 5.49 -8.15 -21.86
N ARG A 392 5.65 -6.99 -22.48
CA ARG A 392 5.98 -6.85 -23.90
C ARG A 392 7.39 -6.32 -24.06
N PHE A 393 8.23 -7.10 -24.75
CA PHE A 393 9.59 -6.74 -25.12
C PHE A 393 9.64 -6.40 -26.62
N THR A 394 9.80 -5.11 -26.92
CA THR A 394 9.60 -4.56 -28.27
C THR A 394 10.80 -4.72 -29.19
N THR A 395 11.99 -4.88 -28.62
CA THR A 395 13.27 -4.85 -29.34
C THR A 395 14.04 -6.16 -29.12
N TYR A 396 14.90 -6.26 -28.10
CA TYR A 396 15.81 -7.40 -27.93
C TYR A 396 15.18 -8.62 -27.30
N GLY A 397 14.11 -8.50 -26.52
CA GLY A 397 13.37 -9.65 -26.01
C GLY A 397 13.76 -10.10 -24.61
N ILE A 398 13.85 -11.41 -24.40
CA ILE A 398 14.16 -12.06 -23.12
C ILE A 398 15.48 -12.81 -23.26
N PHE A 399 16.46 -12.47 -22.43
CA PHE A 399 17.81 -13.00 -22.53
C PHE A 399 18.37 -13.43 -21.17
N MET A 400 18.99 -14.62 -21.14
CA MET A 400 19.74 -15.13 -20.00
C MET A 400 21.15 -15.50 -20.46
N THR A 401 22.18 -15.08 -19.73
CA THR A 401 23.59 -15.31 -20.14
C THR A 401 24.19 -16.63 -19.65
N SER A 402 23.62 -17.25 -18.62
CA SER A 402 24.19 -18.44 -17.98
C SER A 402 23.16 -19.25 -17.20
N SER A 403 23.55 -20.48 -16.83
CA SER A 403 22.65 -21.48 -16.24
C SER A 403 22.60 -21.47 -14.70
N GLY A 404 23.22 -20.49 -14.03
CA GLY A 404 23.24 -20.42 -12.57
C GLY A 404 21.90 -19.98 -11.98
N SER A 405 21.19 -19.09 -12.68
CA SER A 405 19.86 -18.61 -12.30
C SER A 405 18.77 -19.64 -12.63
N ASN A 406 18.27 -20.36 -11.63
CA ASN A 406 17.29 -21.45 -11.78
C ASN A 406 15.90 -21.06 -11.27
N MET A 407 14.86 -21.85 -11.61
CA MET A 407 13.52 -21.71 -11.02
C MET A 407 12.80 -20.37 -11.25
N GLN A 408 13.15 -19.67 -12.34
CA GLN A 408 12.43 -18.46 -12.81
C GLN A 408 11.10 -18.82 -13.49
N HIS A 409 10.18 -17.85 -13.61
CA HIS A 409 8.91 -18.01 -14.32
C HIS A 409 8.80 -17.03 -15.49
N PHE A 410 8.42 -17.53 -16.66
CA PHE A 410 8.16 -16.76 -17.88
C PHE A 410 6.77 -17.10 -18.38
N VAL A 411 5.79 -16.25 -18.10
CA VAL A 411 4.38 -16.58 -18.37
C VAL A 411 3.69 -15.45 -19.13
N GLY A 412 3.11 -15.75 -20.29
CA GLY A 412 2.26 -14.82 -21.04
C GLY A 412 2.98 -13.62 -21.67
N ASN A 413 4.30 -13.62 -21.76
CA ASN A 413 5.05 -12.48 -22.29
C ASN A 413 4.99 -12.40 -23.82
N GLU A 414 5.21 -11.21 -24.37
CA GLU A 414 5.30 -10.95 -25.80
C GLU A 414 6.73 -10.53 -26.16
N VAL A 415 7.31 -11.16 -27.19
CA VAL A 415 8.56 -10.71 -27.83
C VAL A 415 8.24 -10.41 -29.29
N THR A 416 8.33 -9.13 -29.70
CA THR A 416 7.65 -8.68 -30.93
C THR A 416 8.58 -8.41 -32.12
N SER A 417 9.86 -8.05 -31.90
CA SER A 417 10.75 -7.68 -33.00
C SER A 417 11.12 -8.88 -33.87
N ASN A 418 11.08 -8.68 -35.19
CA ASN A 418 11.58 -9.63 -36.19
C ASN A 418 12.88 -9.15 -36.85
N ALA A 419 13.46 -8.04 -36.38
CA ALA A 419 14.70 -7.52 -36.94
C ALA A 419 15.87 -8.48 -36.68
N PHE A 420 16.87 -8.45 -37.57
CA PHE A 420 18.08 -9.27 -37.45
C PHE A 420 18.77 -9.01 -36.10
N LEU A 421 19.12 -10.07 -35.36
CA LEU A 421 19.68 -10.04 -34.00
C LEU A 421 18.77 -9.48 -32.88
N GLN A 422 17.48 -9.28 -33.14
CA GLN A 422 16.49 -8.87 -32.15
C GLN A 422 15.44 -9.97 -31.93
N GLY A 423 14.52 -9.75 -30.98
CA GLY A 423 13.47 -10.71 -30.64
C GLY A 423 14.02 -12.02 -30.10
N LEU A 424 14.99 -11.92 -29.19
CA LEU A 424 15.62 -13.03 -28.50
C LEU A 424 14.65 -13.64 -27.47
N TYR A 425 14.73 -14.95 -27.34
CA TYR A 425 14.09 -15.69 -26.26
C TYR A 425 15.03 -16.83 -25.87
N THR A 426 15.98 -16.49 -24.99
CA THR A 426 17.04 -17.39 -24.54
C THR A 426 16.86 -17.66 -23.07
N ILE A 427 16.40 -18.86 -22.73
CA ILE A 427 16.22 -19.33 -21.36
C ILE A 427 17.26 -20.41 -21.09
N THR A 428 18.19 -20.11 -20.19
CA THR A 428 19.22 -21.02 -19.68
C THR A 428 18.90 -21.39 -18.23
N GLY A 429 19.58 -22.38 -17.66
CA GLY A 429 19.28 -22.87 -16.32
C GLY A 429 18.25 -23.99 -16.35
N SER A 430 17.66 -24.28 -15.19
CA SER A 430 16.79 -25.44 -14.99
C SER A 430 15.57 -25.12 -14.12
N ASN A 431 14.56 -25.98 -14.23
CA ASN A 431 13.33 -25.93 -13.43
C ASN A 431 12.53 -24.63 -13.58
N HIS A 432 12.62 -23.97 -14.75
CA HIS A 432 11.80 -22.81 -15.08
C HIS A 432 10.35 -23.19 -15.37
N ILE A 433 9.44 -22.27 -15.11
CA ILE A 433 8.07 -22.34 -15.67
C ILE A 433 8.04 -21.49 -16.93
N GLN A 434 7.56 -22.07 -18.03
CA GLN A 434 7.31 -21.35 -19.26
C GLN A 434 5.89 -21.67 -19.74
N HIS A 435 5.06 -20.65 -19.98
CA HIS A 435 3.67 -20.86 -20.40
C HIS A 435 3.11 -19.66 -21.16
N GLY A 436 2.55 -19.87 -22.35
CA GLY A 436 1.79 -18.85 -23.08
C GLY A 436 2.61 -17.67 -23.60
N ASN A 437 3.95 -17.75 -23.64
CA ASN A 437 4.78 -16.67 -24.16
C ASN A 437 4.64 -16.59 -25.68
N ASN A 438 4.25 -15.45 -26.23
CA ASN A 438 4.13 -15.23 -27.66
C ASN A 438 5.43 -14.63 -28.23
N ILE A 439 6.26 -15.50 -28.81
CA ILE A 439 7.56 -15.15 -29.37
C ILE A 439 7.41 -15.00 -30.87
N LYS A 440 7.35 -13.76 -31.36
CA LYS A 440 7.25 -13.42 -32.78
C LYS A 440 6.08 -14.13 -33.48
N GLY A 441 4.95 -14.24 -32.80
CA GLY A 441 3.74 -14.91 -33.29
C GLY A 441 3.64 -16.38 -32.91
N THR A 442 4.66 -16.96 -32.27
CA THR A 442 4.68 -18.38 -31.87
C THR A 442 4.51 -18.54 -30.36
N ILE A 443 3.48 -19.28 -29.93
CA ILE A 443 3.28 -19.60 -28.52
C ILE A 443 4.33 -20.61 -28.05
N THR A 444 5.07 -20.24 -27.00
CA THR A 444 6.20 -20.97 -26.44
C THR A 444 6.01 -21.19 -24.93
N PRO A 445 6.01 -22.46 -24.46
CA PRO A 445 6.09 -23.69 -25.25
C PRO A 445 4.78 -23.99 -25.99
N SER A 446 4.85 -24.80 -27.04
CA SER A 446 3.66 -25.22 -27.80
C SER A 446 2.62 -25.88 -26.88
N GLY A 447 1.33 -25.63 -27.13
CA GLY A 447 0.22 -26.20 -26.34
C GLY A 447 -0.22 -25.37 -25.13
N THR A 448 0.42 -24.22 -24.87
CA THR A 448 0.10 -23.32 -23.74
C THR A 448 -0.69 -22.08 -24.16
N GLY A 449 -1.52 -22.18 -25.19
CA GLY A 449 -2.26 -21.07 -25.80
C GLY A 449 -3.44 -20.51 -24.97
N THR A 450 -3.58 -20.91 -23.71
CA THR A 450 -4.59 -20.42 -22.78
C THR A 450 -3.92 -19.90 -21.52
N LEU A 451 -4.32 -18.74 -21.02
CA LEU A 451 -3.79 -18.16 -19.79
C LEU A 451 -4.94 -17.58 -18.96
N PRO A 452 -5.44 -18.31 -17.95
CA PRO A 452 -6.52 -17.83 -17.10
C PRO A 452 -6.05 -16.74 -16.12
N ASP A 453 -4.76 -16.74 -15.77
CA ASP A 453 -4.19 -15.79 -14.82
C ASP A 453 -4.17 -14.38 -15.45
N VAL A 454 -4.75 -13.42 -14.71
CA VAL A 454 -4.89 -12.03 -15.13
C VAL A 454 -3.77 -11.16 -14.56
N SER A 455 -3.52 -11.29 -13.26
CA SER A 455 -2.49 -10.60 -12.49
C SER A 455 -2.09 -11.48 -11.31
N TYR A 456 -0.85 -11.37 -10.85
CA TYR A 456 -0.38 -12.03 -9.62
C TYR A 456 -0.35 -11.10 -8.40
N TYR A 457 -0.62 -9.80 -8.57
CA TYR A 457 -0.71 -8.85 -7.45
C TYR A 457 -2.03 -8.08 -7.37
N LEU A 458 -2.83 -8.07 -8.44
CA LEU A 458 -4.12 -7.37 -8.50
C LEU A 458 -5.30 -8.33 -8.72
N SER A 459 -6.45 -7.98 -8.15
CA SER A 459 -7.73 -8.66 -8.39
C SER A 459 -8.67 -7.87 -9.33
N GLN A 460 -8.35 -6.61 -9.58
CA GLN A 460 -9.11 -5.65 -10.40
C GLN A 460 -8.11 -4.72 -11.12
N PRO A 461 -8.53 -4.01 -12.18
CA PRO A 461 -7.66 -3.02 -12.83
C PRO A 461 -7.10 -2.02 -11.81
N PRO A 462 -5.81 -1.66 -11.90
CA PRO A 462 -5.21 -0.72 -10.95
C PRO A 462 -5.85 0.67 -11.08
N ALA A 463 -5.79 1.48 -10.03
CA ALA A 463 -6.42 2.82 -10.01
C ALA A 463 -5.87 3.76 -11.12
N PHE A 464 -4.61 3.57 -11.53
CA PHE A 464 -4.00 4.31 -12.65
C PHE A 464 -4.41 3.77 -14.03
N TRP A 465 -5.25 2.73 -14.12
CA TRP A 465 -5.77 2.19 -15.38
C TRP A 465 -6.83 3.11 -16.00
N ASN A 466 -6.38 4.26 -16.50
CA ASN A 466 -7.20 5.35 -17.02
C ASN A 466 -7.27 5.38 -18.56
N ILE A 467 -7.05 4.22 -19.20
CA ILE A 467 -7.05 4.06 -20.66
C ILE A 467 -8.19 3.15 -21.12
N ALA A 468 -8.63 3.31 -22.36
CA ALA A 468 -9.61 2.41 -22.97
C ALA A 468 -9.00 1.03 -23.25
N GLY A 469 -9.78 -0.03 -23.02
CA GLY A 469 -9.39 -1.43 -23.29
C GLY A 469 -9.74 -2.37 -22.15
N ILE A 470 -9.77 -3.68 -22.43
CA ILE A 470 -9.97 -4.72 -21.41
C ILE A 470 -8.62 -4.97 -20.73
N TRP A 471 -8.55 -4.70 -19.42
CA TRP A 471 -7.41 -5.10 -18.60
C TRP A 471 -7.42 -6.62 -18.40
N PRO A 472 -6.27 -7.32 -18.54
CA PRO A 472 -4.95 -6.83 -18.93
C PRO A 472 -4.79 -6.83 -20.46
N THR A 473 -3.97 -5.91 -21.00
CA THR A 473 -3.82 -5.67 -22.46
C THR A 473 -2.64 -6.38 -23.12
N ILE A 474 -1.79 -7.05 -22.35
CA ILE A 474 -0.58 -7.73 -22.84
C ILE A 474 -0.69 -9.24 -22.57
N GLY A 475 -0.23 -10.03 -23.54
CA GLY A 475 -0.26 -11.48 -23.49
C GLY A 475 -1.62 -12.07 -23.90
N ILE A 476 -1.64 -13.38 -24.12
CA ILE A 476 -2.85 -14.10 -24.54
C ILE A 476 -4.03 -13.90 -23.56
N PRO A 477 -5.29 -13.83 -24.05
CA PRO A 477 -5.73 -14.04 -25.43
C PRO A 477 -5.63 -12.80 -26.34
N ASN A 478 -5.04 -11.69 -25.87
CA ASN A 478 -4.88 -10.50 -26.70
C ASN A 478 -3.99 -10.79 -27.93
N ALA A 479 -4.28 -10.11 -29.03
CA ALA A 479 -3.44 -10.20 -30.22
C ALA A 479 -2.04 -9.62 -29.92
N LEU A 480 -1.00 -10.28 -30.44
CA LEU A 480 0.39 -9.83 -30.30
C LEU A 480 0.49 -8.35 -30.67
N ASN A 481 1.13 -7.56 -29.81
CA ASN A 481 1.40 -6.14 -30.03
C ASN A 481 0.16 -5.22 -30.19
N SER A 482 -1.04 -5.64 -29.79
CA SER A 482 -2.28 -4.85 -29.99
C SER A 482 -2.62 -3.86 -28.86
N GLY A 483 -2.29 -4.17 -27.61
CA GLY A 483 -2.63 -3.36 -26.43
C GLY A 483 -1.62 -2.27 -26.04
N THR A 484 -1.93 -1.46 -25.02
CA THR A 484 -1.01 -0.48 -24.41
C THR A 484 -1.21 -0.40 -22.89
N ILE A 485 -0.41 0.42 -22.20
CA ILE A 485 -0.46 0.67 -20.76
C ILE A 485 -0.55 2.18 -20.46
N PRO A 486 -1.08 2.57 -19.29
CA PRO A 486 -1.23 3.97 -18.88
C PRO A 486 0.05 4.81 -19.03
N ALA A 487 1.19 4.34 -18.51
CA ALA A 487 2.47 5.04 -18.60
C ALA A 487 2.86 5.42 -20.04
N LYS A 488 2.74 4.49 -20.99
CA LYS A 488 3.04 4.72 -22.40
C LYS A 488 2.06 5.72 -23.03
N THR A 489 0.76 5.54 -22.77
CA THR A 489 -0.28 6.45 -23.30
C THR A 489 -0.10 7.86 -22.77
N ARG A 490 0.19 8.00 -21.47
CA ARG A 490 0.46 9.28 -20.81
C ARG A 490 1.67 9.97 -21.43
N PHE A 491 2.78 9.25 -21.61
CA PHE A 491 3.99 9.78 -22.24
C PHE A 491 3.76 10.27 -23.67
N LEU A 492 3.09 9.46 -24.50
CA LEU A 492 2.79 9.82 -25.90
C LEU A 492 1.83 11.01 -26.01
N ALA A 493 1.07 11.31 -24.96
CA ALA A 493 0.23 12.51 -24.86
C ALA A 493 1.00 13.76 -24.38
N GLY A 494 2.32 13.66 -24.16
CA GLY A 494 3.14 14.77 -23.64
C GLY A 494 3.00 15.01 -22.14
N ILE A 495 2.39 14.07 -21.41
CA ILE A 495 2.27 14.13 -19.95
C ILE A 495 3.38 13.24 -19.37
N TYR A 496 4.41 13.86 -18.81
CA TYR A 496 5.58 13.10 -18.36
C TYR A 496 5.36 12.44 -16.99
N THR A 497 4.71 13.14 -16.06
CA THR A 497 4.47 12.66 -14.69
C THR A 497 2.98 12.60 -14.36
N ALA A 498 2.62 11.75 -13.40
CA ALA A 498 1.29 11.69 -12.79
C ALA A 498 1.40 12.02 -11.30
N CYS A 499 1.11 13.27 -10.96
CA CYS A 499 1.08 13.76 -9.58
C CYS A 499 -0.05 13.11 -8.77
N PRO A 500 0.18 12.77 -7.48
CA PRO A 500 -0.91 12.41 -6.60
C PRO A 500 -1.88 13.58 -6.44
N VAL A 501 -3.17 13.27 -6.43
CA VAL A 501 -4.22 14.27 -6.14
C VAL A 501 -4.37 14.34 -4.63
N HIS A 502 -3.92 15.44 -4.05
CA HIS A 502 -4.15 15.75 -2.64
C HIS A 502 -5.46 16.52 -2.51
N LEU A 503 -6.52 15.80 -2.17
CA LEU A 503 -7.80 16.43 -1.88
C LEU A 503 -7.70 17.11 -0.50
N PRO A 504 -8.16 18.37 -0.37
CA PRO A 504 -8.27 18.99 0.94
C PRO A 504 -9.20 18.14 1.81
N PRO A 505 -8.90 17.97 3.11
CA PRO A 505 -9.78 17.21 3.97
C PRO A 505 -11.20 17.79 3.98
N VAL A 506 -12.19 16.94 3.79
CA VAL A 506 -13.60 17.30 3.79
C VAL A 506 -14.19 16.96 5.16
N ARG A 507 -14.66 17.98 5.86
CA ARG A 507 -15.28 17.83 7.18
C ARG A 507 -16.79 17.61 7.05
N VAL A 508 -17.26 16.47 7.55
CA VAL A 508 -18.66 16.05 7.49
C VAL A 508 -19.32 16.27 8.84
N LYS A 509 -20.28 17.18 8.90
CA LYS A 509 -21.03 17.49 10.12
C LYS A 509 -22.24 16.57 10.20
N ALA A 510 -22.28 15.68 11.18
CA ALA A 510 -23.41 14.78 11.38
C ALA A 510 -23.82 14.73 12.86
N GLN A 511 -25.09 14.39 13.10
CA GLN A 511 -25.61 14.14 14.44
C GLN A 511 -26.62 12.99 14.44
N ALA A 512 -26.68 12.27 15.55
CA ALA A 512 -27.59 11.17 15.79
C ALA A 512 -27.88 11.01 17.29
N LEU A 513 -28.98 10.33 17.62
CA LEU A 513 -29.31 9.90 18.98
C LEU A 513 -29.53 8.39 18.96
N LEU A 514 -29.18 7.72 20.04
CA LEU A 514 -29.36 6.28 20.24
C LEU A 514 -30.51 6.06 21.21
N GLN A 515 -31.50 5.26 20.82
CA GLN A 515 -32.71 5.05 21.63
C GLN A 515 -32.37 4.54 23.03
N GLY A 516 -31.39 3.64 23.13
CA GLY A 516 -31.01 3.02 24.40
C GLY A 516 -30.32 3.98 25.38
N ALA A 517 -29.50 4.90 24.87
CA ALA A 517 -28.78 5.87 25.69
C ALA A 517 -29.59 7.16 25.96
N TYR A 518 -30.77 7.32 25.35
CA TYR A 518 -31.52 8.57 25.41
C TYR A 518 -32.13 8.82 26.80
N THR A 519 -31.83 9.97 27.38
CA THR A 519 -32.26 10.37 28.74
C THR A 519 -33.33 11.46 28.76
N GLY A 520 -33.65 12.04 27.60
CA GLY A 520 -34.65 13.11 27.46
C GLY A 520 -34.09 14.40 26.87
N SER A 521 -34.96 15.23 26.31
CA SER A 521 -34.64 16.59 25.79
C SER A 521 -33.44 16.65 24.84
N GLY A 522 -33.23 15.61 24.02
CA GLY A 522 -32.11 15.57 23.07
C GLY A 522 -30.76 15.15 23.67
N VAL A 523 -30.74 14.59 24.88
CA VAL A 523 -29.50 14.23 25.59
C VAL A 523 -29.38 12.71 25.76
N MET A 524 -28.15 12.20 25.60
CA MET A 524 -27.79 10.81 25.88
C MET A 524 -26.92 10.67 27.13
N SER A 525 -26.94 9.48 27.72
CA SER A 525 -26.04 9.10 28.79
C SER A 525 -24.59 9.01 28.31
N ASN A 526 -23.65 9.31 29.19
CA ASN A 526 -22.21 9.04 29.05
C ASN A 526 -21.70 8.07 30.12
N THR A 527 -22.55 7.15 30.60
CA THR A 527 -22.19 6.17 31.64
C THR A 527 -20.93 5.39 31.27
N LEU A 528 -20.79 4.92 30.03
CA LEU A 528 -19.60 4.19 29.57
C LEU A 528 -18.32 5.03 29.69
N ARG A 529 -18.39 6.31 29.35
CA ARG A 529 -17.26 7.24 29.46
C ARG A 529 -16.89 7.53 30.91
N THR A 530 -17.87 7.75 31.78
CA THR A 530 -17.63 8.04 33.20
C THR A 530 -17.18 6.80 33.98
N GLY A 531 -17.55 5.61 33.52
CA GLY A 531 -17.06 4.32 34.02
C GLY A 531 -15.73 3.86 33.42
N ASN A 532 -15.09 4.65 32.53
CA ASN A 532 -13.89 4.27 31.78
C ASN A 532 -14.00 2.93 31.03
N LEU A 533 -15.16 2.68 30.42
CA LEU A 533 -15.47 1.44 29.69
C LEU A 533 -15.30 1.58 28.18
N LEU A 534 -15.29 2.80 27.65
CA LEU A 534 -15.04 3.02 26.23
C LEU A 534 -13.62 2.56 25.87
N PRO A 535 -13.45 1.72 24.82
CA PRO A 535 -12.14 1.26 24.40
C PRO A 535 -11.31 2.43 23.85
N LEU A 536 -9.99 2.33 24.04
CA LEU A 536 -9.02 3.30 23.51
C LEU A 536 -8.87 3.19 21.99
N GLU A 537 -9.04 1.98 21.44
CA GLU A 537 -9.05 1.71 20.00
C GLU A 537 -10.49 1.56 19.47
N GLN A 538 -10.72 1.94 18.21
CA GLN A 538 -12.03 1.80 17.57
C GLN A 538 -12.50 0.32 17.52
N PRO A 539 -13.80 0.03 17.80
CA PRO A 539 -14.30 -1.35 17.97
C PRO A 539 -14.82 -2.03 16.68
N PHE A 540 -14.66 -1.42 15.52
CA PHE A 540 -15.21 -1.85 14.22
C PHE A 540 -14.22 -2.65 13.36
N ASN A 541 -13.01 -2.95 13.85
CA ASN A 541 -12.01 -3.81 13.17
C ASN A 541 -12.36 -5.31 13.13
N ARG A 542 -13.57 -5.67 13.56
CA ARG A 542 -14.08 -7.05 13.66
C ARG A 542 -15.35 -7.24 12.82
N PRO A 543 -15.76 -8.48 12.53
CA PRO A 543 -17.03 -8.73 11.86
C PRO A 543 -18.22 -8.11 12.62
N PRO A 544 -19.26 -7.61 11.90
CA PRO A 544 -19.40 -7.65 10.44
C PRO A 544 -18.70 -6.50 9.68
N TRP A 545 -18.17 -5.49 10.38
CA TRP A 545 -17.63 -4.28 9.73
C TRP A 545 -16.27 -4.51 9.06
N ASN A 546 -15.37 -5.23 9.73
CA ASN A 546 -13.98 -5.45 9.28
C ASN A 546 -13.29 -4.14 8.86
N TYR A 547 -13.55 -3.05 9.59
CA TYR A 547 -13.00 -1.74 9.28
C TYR A 547 -11.52 -1.67 9.64
N THR A 548 -10.67 -1.42 8.65
CA THR A 548 -9.20 -1.42 8.77
C THR A 548 -8.61 -0.12 9.33
N GLY A 549 -9.45 0.85 9.74
CA GLY A 549 -8.98 2.09 10.34
C GLY A 549 -8.28 1.87 11.67
N THR A 550 -7.34 2.76 11.98
CA THR A 550 -6.45 2.69 13.15
C THR A 550 -6.76 3.76 14.20
N GLU A 551 -7.94 4.39 14.13
CA GLU A 551 -8.36 5.41 15.10
C GLU A 551 -8.26 4.89 16.53
N SER A 552 -7.46 5.60 17.33
CA SER A 552 -7.21 5.28 18.74
C SER A 552 -6.82 6.54 19.51
N VAL A 553 -6.93 6.48 20.84
CA VAL A 553 -6.43 7.49 21.77
C VAL A 553 -5.49 6.84 22.78
N ASP A 554 -4.52 7.60 23.31
CA ASP A 554 -3.48 7.04 24.18
C ASP A 554 -3.99 6.71 25.59
N ALA A 555 -4.93 7.51 26.11
CA ALA A 555 -5.49 7.33 27.43
C ALA A 555 -6.99 7.65 27.50
N ALA A 556 -7.66 7.11 28.52
CA ALA A 556 -9.09 7.37 28.76
C ALA A 556 -9.41 8.86 29.01
N THR A 557 -8.41 9.65 29.44
CA THR A 557 -8.52 11.11 29.60
C THR A 557 -8.65 11.85 28.28
N ASP A 558 -8.19 11.25 27.20
CA ASP A 558 -8.20 11.84 25.85
C ASP A 558 -9.55 11.60 25.16
N ILE A 559 -10.38 10.70 25.69
CA ILE A 559 -11.77 10.55 25.25
C ILE A 559 -12.58 11.75 25.73
N PRO A 560 -13.36 12.42 24.85
CA PRO A 560 -14.17 13.58 25.22
C PRO A 560 -15.04 13.32 26.46
N PRO A 561 -15.11 14.23 27.44
CA PRO A 561 -15.92 14.03 28.65
C PRO A 561 -17.41 13.81 28.35
N ALA A 562 -17.90 14.35 27.24
CA ALA A 562 -19.26 14.20 26.75
C ALA A 562 -19.43 13.01 25.79
N ALA A 563 -18.48 12.09 25.68
CA ALA A 563 -18.62 10.92 24.81
C ALA A 563 -19.67 9.94 25.34
N THR A 564 -20.60 9.55 24.48
CA THR A 564 -21.60 8.49 24.70
C THR A 564 -21.03 7.15 24.26
N ASP A 565 -20.53 7.06 23.02
CA ASP A 565 -20.05 5.82 22.41
C ASP A 565 -19.17 6.06 21.18
N TRP A 566 -18.57 4.99 20.66
CA TRP A 566 -17.97 4.94 19.32
C TRP A 566 -19.03 4.74 18.23
N VAL A 567 -18.86 5.43 17.09
CA VAL A 567 -19.66 5.24 15.88
C VAL A 567 -18.78 5.14 14.64
N LEU A 568 -19.28 4.47 13.59
CA LEU A 568 -18.62 4.39 12.28
C LEU A 568 -19.45 5.17 11.26
N LEU A 569 -18.92 6.30 10.81
CA LEU A 569 -19.53 7.13 9.77
C LEU A 569 -18.96 6.74 8.40
N GLN A 570 -19.84 6.30 7.50
CA GLN A 570 -19.50 5.93 6.13
C GLN A 570 -19.99 7.00 5.14
N VAL A 571 -19.15 7.32 4.17
CA VAL A 571 -19.46 8.14 3.00
C VAL A 571 -19.53 7.24 1.78
N ARG A 572 -20.65 7.28 1.06
CA ARG A 572 -20.97 6.36 -0.04
C ARG A 572 -21.20 7.11 -1.34
N ASN A 573 -20.85 6.47 -2.45
CA ASN A 573 -20.91 7.07 -3.78
C ASN A 573 -22.36 7.45 -4.16
N ALA A 574 -22.59 8.66 -4.68
CA ALA A 574 -23.93 9.14 -5.03
C ALA A 574 -24.57 8.38 -6.21
N ALA A 575 -23.78 7.86 -7.15
CA ALA A 575 -24.25 7.06 -8.27
C ALA A 575 -24.40 5.57 -7.92
N ASN A 576 -23.60 5.07 -6.97
CA ASN A 576 -23.67 3.69 -6.49
C ASN A 576 -23.57 3.61 -4.95
N PRO A 577 -24.69 3.66 -4.22
CA PRO A 577 -24.70 3.67 -2.75
C PRO A 577 -24.19 2.39 -2.07
N ALA A 578 -23.94 1.32 -2.82
CA ALA A 578 -23.30 0.11 -2.31
C ALA A 578 -21.78 0.27 -2.18
N GLN A 579 -21.19 1.22 -2.91
CA GLN A 579 -19.76 1.52 -2.85
C GLN A 579 -19.48 2.51 -1.70
N ILE A 580 -18.75 2.05 -0.70
CA ILE A 580 -18.14 2.92 0.32
C ILE A 580 -16.97 3.64 -0.33
N VAL A 581 -16.97 4.97 -0.25
CA VAL A 581 -15.86 5.82 -0.73
C VAL A 581 -14.83 5.94 0.38
N GLU A 582 -15.27 6.29 1.58
CA GLU A 582 -14.43 6.38 2.77
C GLU A 582 -15.31 6.13 4.00
N GLN A 583 -14.71 5.68 5.10
CA GLN A 583 -15.39 5.50 6.38
C GLN A 583 -14.42 5.80 7.51
N ARG A 584 -14.93 6.32 8.62
CA ARG A 584 -14.13 6.78 9.75
C ARG A 584 -14.83 6.52 11.08
N ALA A 585 -14.08 5.97 12.05
CA ALA A 585 -14.56 5.83 13.42
C ALA A 585 -14.48 7.18 14.15
N ALA A 586 -15.49 7.49 14.94
CA ALA A 586 -15.67 8.80 15.56
C ALA A 586 -16.39 8.70 16.91
N TRP A 587 -16.34 9.78 17.68
CA TRP A 587 -17.07 9.92 18.95
C TRP A 587 -18.50 10.38 18.71
N LEU A 588 -19.47 9.67 19.28
CA LEU A 588 -20.82 10.20 19.46
C LEU A 588 -20.90 10.90 20.82
N LEU A 589 -21.30 12.18 20.83
CA LEU A 589 -21.39 12.99 22.04
C LEU A 589 -22.81 13.00 22.64
N GLN A 590 -22.94 13.37 23.91
CA GLN A 590 -24.22 13.38 24.64
C GLN A 590 -25.31 14.23 23.99
N ASN A 591 -24.93 15.30 23.29
CA ASN A 591 -25.86 16.17 22.54
C ASN A 591 -26.21 15.62 21.14
N GLY A 592 -25.70 14.45 20.79
CA GLY A 592 -25.88 13.78 19.51
C GLY A 592 -24.87 14.18 18.42
N ALA A 593 -24.00 15.15 18.66
CA ALA A 593 -22.97 15.50 17.69
C ALA A 593 -21.99 14.34 17.48
N ILE A 594 -21.57 14.12 16.24
CA ILE A 594 -20.53 13.15 15.89
C ILE A 594 -19.24 13.93 15.65
N ALA A 595 -18.20 13.66 16.44
CA ALA A 595 -16.95 14.40 16.46
C ALA A 595 -15.76 13.48 16.15
N ASP A 596 -14.77 14.01 15.45
CA ASP A 596 -13.50 13.33 15.19
C ASP A 596 -12.65 13.21 16.48
N LEU A 597 -11.54 12.50 16.39
CA LEU A 597 -10.53 12.34 17.44
C LEU A 597 -9.59 13.54 17.56
N ASP A 598 -9.66 14.50 16.64
CA ASP A 598 -8.80 15.70 16.62
C ASP A 598 -9.24 16.79 17.63
N ASN A 599 -10.09 16.43 18.59
CA ASN A 599 -10.70 17.32 19.58
C ASN A 599 -11.55 18.45 18.97
N SER A 600 -11.88 18.39 17.69
CA SER A 600 -12.82 19.32 17.07
C SER A 600 -14.27 18.84 17.24
N PRO A 601 -15.18 19.67 17.79
CA PRO A 601 -16.60 19.33 17.87
C PRO A 601 -17.32 19.43 16.51
N ASP A 602 -16.65 19.92 15.47
CA ASP A 602 -17.26 20.30 14.19
C ASP A 602 -17.34 19.15 13.17
N GLY A 603 -17.70 17.94 13.58
CA GLY A 603 -17.88 16.82 12.65
C GLY A 603 -16.67 15.89 12.54
N VAL A 604 -16.66 15.07 11.47
CA VAL A 604 -15.66 14.03 11.19
C VAL A 604 -14.90 14.40 9.91
N LYS A 605 -13.57 14.29 9.93
CA LYS A 605 -12.68 14.67 8.85
C LYS A 605 -12.40 13.47 7.95
N PHE A 606 -12.67 13.63 6.66
CA PHE A 606 -12.39 12.63 5.62
C PHE A 606 -11.32 13.17 4.67
N THR A 607 -10.46 12.29 4.15
CA THR A 607 -9.23 12.69 3.44
C THR A 607 -9.19 12.31 1.97
N THR A 608 -10.16 11.52 1.50
CA THR A 608 -10.23 11.03 0.12
C THR A 608 -11.46 11.54 -0.63
N LEU A 609 -12.32 12.34 0.02
CA LEU A 609 -13.53 12.91 -0.60
C LEU A 609 -13.20 14.10 -1.50
N THR A 610 -13.91 14.18 -2.62
CA THR A 610 -13.89 15.37 -3.49
C THR A 610 -14.75 16.46 -2.86
N GLU A 611 -14.18 17.65 -2.69
CA GLU A 611 -14.89 18.81 -2.17
C GLU A 611 -16.04 19.24 -3.10
N ASN A 612 -17.13 19.73 -2.52
CA ASN A 612 -18.34 20.18 -3.20
C ASN A 612 -19.05 19.10 -4.04
N ALA A 613 -18.75 17.82 -3.79
CA ALA A 613 -19.41 16.69 -4.43
C ALA A 613 -20.50 16.08 -3.52
N ALA A 614 -21.48 15.43 -4.15
CA ALA A 614 -22.61 14.81 -3.48
C ALA A 614 -22.30 13.38 -3.05
N TYR A 615 -22.69 13.00 -1.82
CA TYR A 615 -22.49 11.67 -1.26
C TYR A 615 -23.65 11.22 -0.37
N TYR A 616 -23.88 9.92 -0.26
CA TYR A 616 -24.73 9.37 0.79
C TYR A 616 -23.96 9.24 2.10
N LEU A 617 -24.61 9.53 3.23
CA LEU A 617 -24.06 9.30 4.57
C LEU A 617 -24.73 8.10 5.20
N CYS A 618 -23.95 7.18 5.78
CA CYS A 618 -24.45 6.02 6.50
C CYS A 618 -23.80 5.95 7.88
N LEU A 619 -24.61 5.83 8.93
CA LEU A 619 -24.13 5.74 10.31
C LEU A 619 -24.32 4.32 10.82
N LYS A 620 -23.24 3.72 11.30
CA LYS A 620 -23.22 2.41 11.95
C LYS A 620 -22.77 2.55 13.39
N THR A 621 -23.30 1.68 14.24
CA THR A 621 -22.99 1.61 15.67
C THR A 621 -22.83 0.15 16.06
N ARG A 622 -22.40 -0.13 17.29
CA ARG A 622 -22.20 -1.51 17.76
C ARG A 622 -23.49 -2.30 18.03
N ASN A 623 -24.61 -1.63 18.30
CA ASN A 623 -25.83 -2.23 18.86
C ASN A 623 -27.15 -1.52 18.47
N HIS A 624 -27.12 -0.48 17.64
CA HIS A 624 -28.29 0.19 17.07
C HIS A 624 -28.35 -0.01 15.56
N LEU A 625 -29.59 -0.10 15.06
CA LEU A 625 -29.89 -0.26 13.64
C LEU A 625 -29.24 0.87 12.83
N ALA A 626 -28.39 0.49 11.89
CA ALA A 626 -27.72 1.43 11.02
C ALA A 626 -28.71 2.20 10.12
N VAL A 627 -28.40 3.45 9.82
CA VAL A 627 -29.26 4.35 9.03
C VAL A 627 -28.48 5.01 7.90
N MET A 628 -29.15 5.28 6.78
CA MET A 628 -28.54 5.95 5.62
C MET A 628 -29.37 7.17 5.19
N SER A 629 -28.72 8.20 4.69
CA SER A 629 -29.39 9.39 4.16
C SER A 629 -30.34 9.03 3.01
N ALA A 630 -31.50 9.70 2.94
CA ALA A 630 -32.50 9.49 1.90
C ALA A 630 -32.02 9.97 0.53
N ASN A 631 -31.18 11.01 0.52
CA ASN A 631 -30.62 11.63 -0.67
C ASN A 631 -29.12 11.89 -0.48
N PRO A 632 -28.35 12.05 -1.57
CA PRO A 632 -26.98 12.55 -1.50
C PRO A 632 -26.94 13.98 -0.94
N ILE A 633 -25.87 14.30 -0.21
CA ILE A 633 -25.60 15.62 0.38
C ILE A 633 -24.25 16.11 -0.16
N ASN A 634 -24.17 17.39 -0.51
CA ASN A 634 -22.89 18.00 -0.89
C ASN A 634 -22.00 18.15 0.36
N LEU A 635 -20.76 17.67 0.26
CA LEU A 635 -19.77 17.73 1.31
C LEU A 635 -18.61 18.65 0.89
N PRO A 636 -18.04 19.48 1.80
CA PRO A 636 -18.41 19.63 3.20
C PRO A 636 -19.77 20.32 3.35
N ASN A 637 -20.58 19.83 4.27
CA ASN A 637 -21.90 20.39 4.52
C ASN A 637 -21.83 21.52 5.55
N ALA A 638 -22.38 22.69 5.20
CA ALA A 638 -22.43 23.83 6.11
C ALA A 638 -23.32 23.57 7.34
N ALA A 639 -24.49 22.97 7.12
CA ALA A 639 -25.44 22.59 8.16
C ALA A 639 -25.27 21.12 8.54
N THR A 640 -25.30 20.82 9.85
CA THR A 640 -25.18 19.46 10.39
C THR A 640 -26.29 18.55 9.84
N PHE A 641 -25.88 17.46 9.19
CA PHE A 641 -26.80 16.44 8.73
C PHE A 641 -27.35 15.67 9.93
N ASN A 642 -28.68 15.66 10.08
CA ASN A 642 -29.34 15.09 11.26
C ASN A 642 -30.01 13.77 10.92
N PHE A 643 -29.43 12.66 11.40
CA PHE A 643 -30.02 11.31 11.27
C PHE A 643 -31.30 11.13 12.12
N CYS A 644 -31.57 12.02 13.07
CA CYS A 644 -32.80 12.03 13.86
C CYS A 644 -33.98 12.73 13.17
N GLN A 645 -33.81 13.22 11.94
CA GLN A 645 -34.91 13.80 11.19
C GLN A 645 -35.47 12.75 10.22
N PRO A 646 -36.73 12.30 10.39
CA PRO A 646 -37.32 11.32 9.49
C PRO A 646 -37.23 11.70 8.00
N GLY A 647 -37.31 12.99 7.65
CA GLY A 647 -37.15 13.43 6.25
C GLY A 647 -35.76 13.24 5.66
N ASN A 648 -34.73 13.09 6.51
CA ASN A 648 -33.34 12.94 6.07
C ASN A 648 -32.93 11.48 5.85
N VAL A 649 -33.66 10.51 6.39
CA VAL A 649 -33.26 9.09 6.40
C VAL A 649 -34.04 8.30 5.36
N GLN A 650 -33.39 7.37 4.67
CA GLN A 650 -34.06 6.50 3.70
C GLN A 650 -35.19 5.72 4.38
N PHE A 651 -36.37 5.65 3.75
CA PHE A 651 -37.62 5.10 4.34
C PHE A 651 -38.11 5.82 5.63
N GLY A 652 -37.52 6.97 5.94
CA GLY A 652 -37.93 7.91 6.96
C GLY A 652 -38.22 7.31 8.33
N GLN A 653 -39.38 7.64 8.89
CA GLN A 653 -39.71 7.31 10.28
C GLN A 653 -39.68 5.79 10.57
N SER A 654 -39.86 4.93 9.56
CA SER A 654 -39.76 3.48 9.77
C SER A 654 -38.37 3.02 10.22
N GLN A 655 -37.33 3.80 9.93
CA GLN A 655 -35.94 3.51 10.32
C GLN A 655 -35.53 4.15 11.65
N LEU A 656 -36.44 4.86 12.34
CA LEU A 656 -36.14 5.59 13.57
C LEU A 656 -37.14 5.33 14.68
N ALA A 657 -36.64 5.18 15.91
CA ALA A 657 -37.44 5.15 17.13
C ALA A 657 -38.03 6.54 17.42
N ASN A 658 -39.35 6.62 17.62
CA ASN A 658 -39.99 7.85 18.10
C ASN A 658 -39.87 7.93 19.63
N LEU A 659 -39.13 8.92 20.12
CA LEU A 659 -38.85 9.12 21.54
C LEU A 659 -39.85 10.08 22.22
N GLY A 660 -40.84 10.57 21.47
CA GLY A 660 -41.76 11.61 21.90
C GLY A 660 -41.17 13.03 21.81
N ASN A 661 -42.02 14.03 21.95
CA ASN A 661 -41.65 15.46 21.96
C ASN A 661 -40.82 15.91 20.74
N GLY A 662 -41.01 15.27 19.58
CA GLY A 662 -40.31 15.60 18.34
C GLY A 662 -38.90 14.99 18.19
N TYR A 663 -38.47 14.16 19.14
CA TYR A 663 -37.17 13.47 19.05
C TYR A 663 -37.31 12.09 18.42
N TYR A 664 -36.33 11.76 17.58
CA TYR A 664 -36.15 10.43 17.02
C TYR A 664 -34.72 9.96 17.24
N ALA A 665 -34.52 8.65 17.27
CA ALA A 665 -33.22 8.02 17.46
C ALA A 665 -33.09 6.76 16.61
N LEU A 666 -31.87 6.25 16.46
CA LEU A 666 -31.63 4.94 15.88
C LEU A 666 -32.23 3.87 16.81
N TRP A 667 -32.88 2.86 16.22
CA TRP A 667 -33.47 1.74 16.95
C TRP A 667 -32.40 0.95 17.69
N ALA A 668 -32.61 0.68 18.98
CA ALA A 668 -31.71 -0.18 19.77
C ALA A 668 -31.93 -1.66 19.45
N ALA A 669 -30.93 -2.48 19.79
CA ALA A 669 -30.95 -3.95 19.76
C ALA A 669 -30.69 -4.64 18.40
N ASP A 670 -29.98 -3.97 17.49
CA ASP A 670 -29.29 -4.62 16.35
C ASP A 670 -27.87 -5.00 16.82
N ALA A 671 -27.80 -5.97 17.74
CA ALA A 671 -26.60 -6.33 18.50
C ALA A 671 -25.62 -7.19 17.70
N ASN A 672 -26.06 -7.79 16.58
CA ASN A 672 -25.16 -8.44 15.63
C ASN A 672 -24.80 -7.54 14.43
N ALA A 673 -25.42 -6.35 14.33
CA ALA A 673 -25.22 -5.34 13.30
C ALA A 673 -25.46 -5.84 11.86
N ASP A 674 -26.42 -6.75 11.68
CA ASP A 674 -26.84 -7.27 10.37
C ASP A 674 -28.01 -6.47 9.76
N GLY A 675 -28.47 -5.42 10.45
CA GLY A 675 -29.56 -4.58 9.99
C GLY A 675 -30.95 -5.21 10.20
N LEU A 676 -31.07 -6.27 10.99
CA LEU A 676 -32.33 -6.96 11.30
C LEU A 676 -32.41 -7.26 12.81
N ILE A 677 -33.38 -6.67 13.50
CA ILE A 677 -33.58 -6.98 14.92
C ILE A 677 -34.38 -8.29 15.04
N THR A 678 -33.68 -9.39 15.29
CA THR A 678 -34.23 -10.75 15.27
C THR A 678 -33.82 -11.56 16.50
N VAL A 679 -34.21 -12.84 16.53
CA VAL A 679 -33.77 -13.77 17.56
C VAL A 679 -32.23 -13.91 17.64
N LEU A 680 -31.49 -13.56 16.59
CA LEU A 680 -30.03 -13.57 16.62
C LEU A 680 -29.46 -12.50 17.57
N ASP A 681 -30.11 -11.34 17.68
CA ASP A 681 -29.76 -10.29 18.63
C ASP A 681 -30.12 -10.71 20.06
N TYR A 682 -31.28 -11.34 20.24
CA TYR A 682 -31.64 -11.93 21.52
C TYR A 682 -30.60 -12.95 22.01
N ASN A 683 -30.05 -13.77 21.11
CA ASN A 683 -29.04 -14.75 21.50
C ASN A 683 -27.79 -14.08 22.08
N ARG A 684 -27.43 -12.87 21.63
CA ARG A 684 -26.34 -12.07 22.22
C ARG A 684 -26.68 -11.68 23.66
N TYR A 685 -27.88 -11.15 23.89
CA TYR A 685 -28.38 -10.85 25.23
C TYR A 685 -28.42 -12.11 26.14
N ALA A 686 -28.89 -13.24 25.62
CA ALA A 686 -29.07 -14.48 26.37
C ALA A 686 -27.75 -15.21 26.68
N THR A 687 -26.65 -14.82 26.04
CA THR A 687 -25.31 -15.38 26.25
C THR A 687 -24.30 -14.26 26.54
N PRO A 688 -24.47 -13.54 27.66
CA PRO A 688 -23.57 -12.44 27.99
C PRO A 688 -22.14 -12.93 28.25
N PRO A 689 -21.13 -12.06 28.17
CA PRO A 689 -19.74 -12.40 28.48
C PRO A 689 -19.59 -13.06 29.85
N ALA A 690 -18.66 -14.02 29.97
CA ALA A 690 -18.38 -14.72 31.22
C ALA A 690 -17.55 -13.90 32.24
N THR A 691 -17.24 -12.65 31.91
CA THR A 691 -16.53 -11.70 32.79
C THR A 691 -17.49 -11.11 33.83
N THR A 692 -16.98 -10.37 34.82
CA THR A 692 -17.84 -9.65 35.78
C THR A 692 -18.14 -8.23 35.27
N PRO A 693 -19.42 -7.76 35.28
CA PRO A 693 -19.74 -6.40 34.86
C PRO A 693 -18.97 -5.36 35.69
N PRO A 694 -18.72 -4.16 35.14
CA PRO A 694 -19.27 -3.65 33.89
C PRO A 694 -18.53 -4.08 32.62
N PHE A 695 -19.21 -4.05 31.47
CA PHE A 695 -18.67 -4.41 30.16
C PHE A 695 -18.90 -3.33 29.11
N TYR A 696 -18.09 -3.37 28.05
CA TYR A 696 -18.38 -2.73 26.77
C TYR A 696 -18.75 -3.82 25.76
N ASP A 697 -20.05 -4.13 25.64
CA ASP A 697 -20.55 -5.29 24.88
C ASP A 697 -21.80 -4.97 24.05
N ALA A 698 -21.91 -5.52 22.84
CA ALA A 698 -23.01 -5.21 21.91
C ALA A 698 -24.41 -5.58 22.46
N ALA A 699 -24.51 -6.48 23.44
CA ALA A 699 -25.78 -6.80 24.11
C ALA A 699 -26.23 -5.75 25.14
N ASP A 700 -25.33 -4.90 25.64
CA ASP A 700 -25.66 -3.71 26.46
C ASP A 700 -26.23 -2.64 25.51
N CYS A 701 -27.55 -2.68 25.32
CA CYS A 701 -28.31 -1.88 24.36
C CYS A 701 -28.64 -0.49 24.92
N ASN A 702 -28.67 -0.32 26.25
CA ASN A 702 -28.92 0.96 26.91
C ASN A 702 -27.64 1.77 27.22
N LEU A 703 -26.45 1.18 27.02
CA LEU A 703 -25.14 1.79 27.20
C LEU A 703 -24.85 2.15 28.67
N ASP A 704 -25.31 1.32 29.60
CA ASP A 704 -25.05 1.51 31.04
C ASP A 704 -23.89 0.66 31.59
N GLY A 705 -23.30 -0.20 30.75
CA GLY A 705 -22.21 -1.09 31.11
C GLY A 705 -22.67 -2.41 31.74
N THR A 706 -23.97 -2.68 31.81
CA THR A 706 -24.55 -3.92 32.32
C THR A 706 -25.53 -4.52 31.34
N ILE A 707 -25.64 -5.86 31.30
CA ILE A 707 -26.62 -6.55 30.46
C ILE A 707 -27.71 -7.09 31.39
N ASN A 708 -28.90 -6.49 31.35
CA ASN A 708 -29.99 -6.79 32.29
C ASN A 708 -31.39 -6.69 31.64
N GLU A 709 -32.45 -6.72 32.46
CA GLU A 709 -33.84 -6.68 31.97
C GLU A 709 -34.18 -5.42 31.14
N GLN A 710 -33.45 -4.32 31.33
CA GLN A 710 -33.60 -3.09 30.56
C GLN A 710 -33.20 -3.30 29.09
N ASP A 711 -32.08 -4.00 28.82
CA ASP A 711 -31.64 -4.36 27.47
C ASP A 711 -32.63 -5.29 26.80
N PHE A 712 -33.10 -6.30 27.54
CA PHE A 712 -34.13 -7.20 27.03
C PHE A 712 -35.42 -6.46 26.68
N THR A 713 -35.77 -5.43 27.45
CA THR A 713 -36.94 -4.59 27.18
C THR A 713 -36.78 -3.82 25.87
N LEU A 714 -35.60 -3.26 25.60
CA LEU A 714 -35.28 -2.61 24.33
C LEU A 714 -35.37 -3.60 23.14
N TYR A 715 -34.74 -4.77 23.27
CA TYR A 715 -34.86 -5.83 22.26
C TYR A 715 -36.32 -6.20 22.00
N ARG A 716 -37.09 -6.51 23.04
CA ARG A 716 -38.48 -6.94 22.92
C ARG A 716 -39.36 -5.87 22.26
N GLN A 717 -39.10 -4.59 22.54
CA GLN A 717 -39.83 -3.47 21.93
C GLN A 717 -39.55 -3.33 20.44
N ASN A 718 -38.32 -3.61 20.01
CA ASN A 718 -37.85 -3.35 18.66
C ASN A 718 -37.73 -4.62 17.78
N ALA A 719 -38.04 -5.79 18.33
CA ALA A 719 -37.98 -7.06 17.61
C ALA A 719 -38.86 -7.02 16.34
N GLY A 720 -38.28 -7.43 15.22
CA GLY A 720 -38.91 -7.43 13.89
C GLY A 720 -38.67 -6.17 13.07
N ILE A 721 -38.03 -5.14 13.61
CA ILE A 721 -37.61 -3.98 12.82
C ILE A 721 -36.52 -4.40 11.82
N THR A 722 -36.67 -3.92 10.59
CA THR A 722 -35.79 -4.24 9.45
C THR A 722 -35.21 -2.95 8.87
N GLY A 723 -33.88 -2.94 8.74
CA GLY A 723 -33.13 -1.88 8.09
C GLY A 723 -33.30 -1.85 6.57
N VAL A 724 -32.94 -0.73 5.96
CA VAL A 724 -32.86 -0.60 4.50
C VAL A 724 -31.86 -1.59 3.90
N ASN A 725 -32.06 -2.01 2.65
CA ASN A 725 -31.16 -2.93 1.95
C ASN A 725 -29.68 -2.50 1.97
N ALA A 726 -29.41 -1.20 1.99
CA ALA A 726 -28.06 -0.67 1.95
C ALA A 726 -27.25 -0.90 3.24
N VAL A 727 -27.91 -1.25 4.35
CA VAL A 727 -27.28 -1.48 5.65
C VAL A 727 -27.31 -2.93 6.11
N ARG A 728 -27.99 -3.81 5.36
CA ARG A 728 -28.09 -5.26 5.58
C ARG A 728 -27.02 -6.04 4.85
#